data_AF-A0A7J3WEY8-F1
#
_entry.id   AF-A0A7J3WEY8-F1
#
_cell.length_a   1.000
_cell.length_b   1.000
_cell.length_c   1.000
_cell.angle_alpha   90.00
_cell.angle_beta   90.00
_cell.angle_gamma   90.00
#
_symmetry.space_group_name_H-M   'P 1'
#
loop_
_entity.id
_entity.type
_entity.pdbx_description
1 polymer ?
#
loop_
_entity_poly.entity_id
_entity_poly.type
_entity_poly.pdbx_seq_one_letter_code
_entity_poly.pdbx_strand_id
1 'polypeptide(L)'
;MSTATAPIRGLTVRSILIGAILVIVAQAIGDMTWLYTSKGGTINAFWVPFIYIVLLNELIGRANPRLRLTAQELVCIFPALALVNSIKYYPKGALSGGEALSGYIEKTIVSVGAGMNDPTTGEYWRMMTPPWMFPKDPTMIAAWQTGLTPGQQILWGEFIPPIAYWSLYTILMYYLALFLGFGLWGKRWVDVERLIFPLSIPMIYMLKNASDIDPTTNKSRWFRLQEPTLRVFWVAFFIGLIASLIPVFGEIVPPLAVFGAFAWGEQPILIFGLPSIMPGAMAKGVFQVDQVALWLLLPNNLLITAVLAYVVFGLLYQWIGVISGSLPYNPGMEFLWNWEDIPANWFPFPYRHVGILGMMVGLGIITLITLRSRFVELGRALRGRSEDEYGLSTRSIAWFGLIVVIAILALFTASGVPFIIALAMVVFAFIYWSALARVTATMWWHVDDFANNGGVGTYIFPLGVALGYWPATVPTTGTTNFGLFATGILTIPFNNTWTLRVNGFGPGAAVSYYKIARETGTNIRDAFIAATTIIAIGVVFGYVWRVWLLNHAGGLANSNAWAWTSGMKYGNFIGGTAYVPIGATDWAPGLTYGLVGIIIVAVVWFLRSRFAWFFIDPTSLTMSMAVGLIWTWLSGLVALIIKVVMIRTIGVRRFEAYVIPIAAGISLGFGAPIILAGLIEFFAVVLPRFSAQFVP
;
A
#
# COMPACT_ATOMS: atom_id res chain seq x y z
N MET A 1 -12.02 -10.14 31.37
CA MET A 1 -12.59 -8.81 31.11
C MET A 1 -11.70 -7.79 31.78
N SER A 2 -10.89 -7.05 31.02
CA SER A 2 -10.09 -5.94 31.55
C SER A 2 -11.01 -4.72 31.62
N THR A 3 -11.06 -4.08 32.79
CA THR A 3 -11.70 -2.78 33.00
C THR A 3 -11.21 -1.81 31.93
N ALA A 4 -12.11 -1.33 31.07
CA ALA A 4 -11.76 -0.39 30.01
C ALA A 4 -11.21 0.90 30.63
N THR A 5 -9.88 1.03 30.68
CA THR A 5 -9.20 2.27 31.03
C THR A 5 -9.63 3.35 30.05
N ALA A 6 -9.99 4.53 30.55
CA ALA A 6 -10.38 5.65 29.71
C ALA A 6 -9.29 5.96 28.67
N PRO A 7 -9.66 6.29 27.42
CA PRO A 7 -8.70 6.61 26.38
C PRO A 7 -7.84 7.82 26.76
N ILE A 8 -6.52 7.70 26.57
CA ILE A 8 -5.53 8.71 26.96
C ILE A 8 -5.30 9.67 25.79
N ARG A 9 -5.29 10.98 26.08
CA ARG A 9 -5.01 12.03 25.09
C ARG A 9 -3.59 11.90 24.55
N GLY A 10 -3.44 11.99 23.24
CA GLY A 10 -2.15 12.00 22.54
C GLY A 10 -1.89 13.28 21.76
N LEU A 11 -2.94 14.00 21.41
CA LEU A 11 -2.84 15.21 20.62
C LEU A 11 -2.50 16.41 21.52
N THR A 12 -1.21 16.63 21.71
CA THR A 12 -0.66 17.81 22.40
C THR A 12 -0.08 18.79 21.40
N VAL A 13 0.08 20.06 21.79
CA VAL A 13 0.78 21.07 20.97
C VAL A 13 2.16 20.56 20.53
N ARG A 14 2.87 19.88 21.43
CA ARG A 14 4.18 19.27 21.14
C ARG A 14 4.08 18.21 20.05
N SER A 15 3.14 17.28 20.16
CA SER A 15 2.97 16.22 19.16
C SER A 15 2.62 16.76 17.77
N ILE A 16 1.79 17.81 17.68
CA ILE A 16 1.42 18.45 16.41
C ILE A 16 2.62 19.15 15.80
N LEU A 17 3.35 19.96 16.58
CA LEU A 17 4.51 20.70 16.10
C LEU A 17 5.62 19.74 15.61
N ILE A 18 5.92 18.71 16.41
CA ILE A 18 6.91 17.69 16.02
C ILE A 18 6.45 16.96 14.75
N GLY A 19 5.19 16.51 14.70
CA GLY A 19 4.64 15.84 13.52
C GLY A 19 4.68 16.70 12.26
N ALA A 20 4.30 17.99 12.37
CA ALA A 20 4.28 18.93 11.24
C ALA A 20 5.69 19.23 10.71
N ILE A 21 6.66 19.50 11.61
CA ILE A 21 8.06 19.70 11.20
C ILE A 21 8.60 18.43 10.58
N LEU A 22 8.34 17.28 11.22
CA LEU A 22 8.84 16.00 10.76
C LEU A 22 8.30 15.63 9.37
N VAL A 23 7.01 15.83 9.08
CA VAL A 23 6.45 15.50 7.75
C VAL A 23 7.04 16.41 6.66
N ILE A 24 7.24 17.70 6.93
CA ILE A 24 7.82 18.64 5.96
C ILE A 24 9.27 18.25 5.63
N VAL A 25 10.08 17.97 6.66
CA VAL A 25 11.50 17.61 6.50
C VAL A 25 11.65 16.21 5.90
N ALA A 26 10.91 15.24 6.42
CA ALA A 26 10.95 13.87 5.92
C ALA A 26 10.50 13.79 4.47
N GLN A 27 9.47 14.54 4.06
CA GLN A 27 9.02 14.58 2.68
C GLN A 27 10.10 15.15 1.74
N ALA A 28 10.76 16.26 2.12
CA ALA A 28 11.84 16.83 1.31
C ALA A 28 12.98 15.83 1.07
N ILE A 29 13.48 15.22 2.16
CA ILE A 29 14.54 14.21 2.10
C ILE A 29 14.07 12.96 1.35
N GLY A 30 12.83 12.53 1.58
CA GLY A 30 12.23 11.36 0.95
C GLY A 30 12.07 11.52 -0.56
N ASP A 31 11.55 12.66 -1.02
CA ASP A 31 11.39 12.96 -2.46
C ASP A 31 12.74 13.11 -3.16
N MET A 32 13.71 13.76 -2.52
CA MET A 32 15.07 13.85 -3.05
C MET A 32 15.72 12.47 -3.15
N THR A 33 15.58 11.63 -2.12
CA THR A 33 16.06 10.24 -2.14
C THR A 33 15.40 9.47 -3.28
N TRP A 34 14.07 9.55 -3.40
CA TRP A 34 13.32 8.89 -4.47
C TRP A 34 13.80 9.27 -5.86
N LEU A 35 13.98 10.57 -6.13
CA LEU A 35 14.34 11.09 -7.45
C LEU A 35 15.78 10.77 -7.86
N TYR A 36 16.73 10.70 -6.93
CA TYR A 36 18.16 10.67 -7.26
C TYR A 36 18.93 9.46 -6.74
N THR A 37 18.29 8.53 -6.03
CA THR A 37 18.95 7.29 -5.60
C THR A 37 19.43 6.42 -6.79
N SER A 38 20.49 5.66 -6.58
CA SER A 38 20.89 4.53 -7.42
C SER A 38 20.23 3.20 -7.02
N LYS A 39 19.51 3.19 -5.90
CA LYS A 39 18.95 2.01 -5.23
C LYS A 39 17.43 2.09 -5.14
N GLY A 40 16.78 2.35 -6.27
CA GLY A 40 15.33 2.57 -6.36
C GLY A 40 14.47 1.40 -5.83
N GLY A 41 15.03 0.19 -5.74
CA GLY A 41 14.36 -0.98 -5.17
C GLY A 41 14.35 -1.03 -3.64
N THR A 42 15.28 -0.35 -2.96
CA THR A 42 15.57 -0.56 -1.52
C THR A 42 15.68 0.73 -0.71
N ILE A 43 16.40 1.75 -1.21
CA ILE A 43 16.57 3.05 -0.54
C ILE A 43 15.92 4.14 -1.38
N ASN A 44 14.62 4.36 -1.17
CA ASN A 44 13.82 5.17 -2.08
C ASN A 44 12.78 6.05 -1.35
N ALA A 45 12.93 6.27 -0.04
CA ALA A 45 12.09 7.16 0.76
C ALA A 45 12.87 7.65 1.99
N PHE A 46 12.18 8.30 2.93
CA PHE A 46 12.80 8.79 4.17
C PHE A 46 13.28 7.65 5.07
N TRP A 47 14.60 7.52 5.19
CA TRP A 47 15.30 6.31 5.63
C TRP A 47 15.47 6.13 7.14
N VAL A 48 14.71 6.81 7.99
CA VAL A 48 14.78 6.65 9.46
C VAL A 48 13.65 5.74 9.96
N PRO A 49 13.94 4.49 10.38
CA PRO A 49 12.94 3.62 11.01
C PRO A 49 12.40 4.19 12.33
N PHE A 50 11.13 3.95 12.62
CA PHE A 50 10.45 4.54 13.79
C PHE A 50 11.04 4.09 15.13
N ILE A 51 11.67 2.91 15.18
CA ILE A 51 12.38 2.44 16.38
C ILE A 51 13.43 3.44 16.85
N TYR A 52 14.12 4.14 15.94
CA TYR A 52 15.10 5.17 16.32
C TYR A 52 14.46 6.41 16.92
N ILE A 53 13.24 6.76 16.51
CA ILE A 53 12.46 7.84 17.14
C ILE A 53 12.08 7.45 18.57
N VAL A 54 11.67 6.19 18.78
CA VAL A 54 11.33 5.66 20.12
C VAL A 54 12.58 5.60 21.01
N LEU A 55 13.72 5.14 20.48
CA LEU A 55 14.99 5.12 21.21
C LEU A 55 15.50 6.52 21.54
N LEU A 56 15.38 7.47 20.61
CA LEU A 56 15.70 8.87 20.88
C LEU A 56 14.82 9.44 21.99
N ASN A 57 13.51 9.15 21.97
CA ASN A 57 12.59 9.54 23.04
C ASN A 57 12.96 8.92 24.40
N GLU A 58 13.42 7.67 24.43
CA GLU A 58 13.97 7.03 25.63
C GLU A 58 15.17 7.82 26.17
N LEU A 59 16.15 8.14 25.30
CA LEU A 59 17.36 8.89 25.68
C LEU A 59 17.01 10.30 26.21
N ILE A 60 16.15 11.03 25.49
CA ILE A 60 15.66 12.35 25.91
C ILE A 60 14.97 12.24 27.27
N GLY A 61 14.11 11.24 27.46
CA GLY A 61 13.41 11.07 28.72
C GLY A 61 14.28 10.64 29.90
N ARG A 62 15.42 9.98 29.63
CA ARG A 62 16.44 9.69 30.66
C ARG A 62 17.18 10.96 31.07
N ALA A 63 17.52 11.81 30.12
CA ALA A 63 18.17 13.09 30.38
C ALA A 63 17.23 14.10 31.05
N ASN A 64 15.97 14.15 30.61
CA ASN A 64 14.94 15.04 31.15
C ASN A 64 13.54 14.40 31.02
N PRO A 65 12.95 13.90 32.12
CA PRO A 65 11.62 13.27 32.11
C PRO A 65 10.51 14.17 31.57
N ARG A 66 10.65 15.51 31.66
CA ARG A 66 9.63 16.46 31.17
C ARG A 66 9.56 16.54 29.64
N LEU A 67 10.66 16.21 28.96
CA LEU A 67 10.76 16.21 27.51
C LEU A 67 10.37 14.86 26.89
N ARG A 68 10.18 13.82 27.70
CA ARG A 68 9.74 12.50 27.22
C ARG A 68 8.32 12.60 26.64
N LEU A 69 8.18 12.13 25.41
CA LEU A 69 6.89 11.93 24.76
C LEU A 69 6.23 10.68 25.30
N THR A 70 4.93 10.77 25.54
CA THR A 70 4.08 9.61 25.86
C THR A 70 3.91 8.69 24.65
N ALA A 71 3.48 7.44 24.87
CA ALA A 71 3.11 6.56 23.75
C ALA A 71 2.00 7.19 22.89
N GLN A 72 1.06 7.89 23.51
CA GLN A 72 -0.05 8.52 22.80
C GLN A 72 0.41 9.70 21.92
N GLU A 73 1.37 10.50 22.40
CA GLU A 73 2.03 11.54 21.58
C GLU A 73 2.82 10.91 20.42
N LEU A 74 3.53 9.80 20.66
CA LEU A 74 4.24 9.07 19.59
C LEU A 74 3.29 8.49 18.54
N VAL A 75 2.12 7.96 18.95
CA VAL A 75 1.07 7.53 18.01
C VAL A 75 0.60 8.71 17.16
N CYS A 76 0.44 9.90 17.73
CA CYS A 76 0.03 11.10 16.98
C CYS A 76 1.13 11.67 16.06
N ILE A 77 2.41 11.40 16.35
CA ILE A 77 3.55 11.78 15.50
C ILE A 77 3.76 10.77 14.36
N PHE A 78 3.50 9.49 14.60
CA PHE A 78 3.71 8.40 13.64
C PHE A 78 3.16 8.67 12.23
N PRO A 79 1.97 9.28 12.05
CA PRO A 79 1.48 9.69 10.74
C PRO A 79 2.48 10.44 9.85
N ALA A 80 3.36 11.26 10.44
CA ALA A 80 4.32 12.06 9.68
C ALA A 80 5.27 11.16 8.87
N LEU A 81 5.70 10.04 9.45
CA LEU A 81 6.61 9.11 8.79
C LEU A 81 5.85 8.02 8.03
N ALA A 82 4.66 7.66 8.50
CA ALA A 82 3.79 6.74 7.76
C ALA A 82 3.40 7.31 6.39
N LEU A 83 3.09 8.61 6.27
CA LEU A 83 2.69 9.25 5.01
C LEU A 83 3.81 9.30 3.96
N VAL A 84 5.02 9.66 4.41
CA VAL A 84 6.23 9.78 3.57
C VAL A 84 6.75 8.39 3.18
N ASN A 85 6.39 7.37 3.94
CA ASN A 85 6.69 5.98 3.65
C ASN A 85 5.40 5.22 3.26
N SER A 86 5.52 3.90 3.19
CA SER A 86 4.44 3.01 2.83
C SER A 86 3.93 2.27 4.07
N ILE A 87 2.92 1.42 3.89
CA ILE A 87 2.39 0.54 4.94
C ILE A 87 3.46 -0.37 5.57
N LYS A 88 4.59 -0.63 4.89
CA LYS A 88 5.72 -1.43 5.43
C LYS A 88 6.44 -0.74 6.58
N TYR A 89 6.26 0.56 6.67
CA TYR A 89 6.81 1.34 7.75
C TYR A 89 6.21 0.91 9.10
N TYR A 90 4.99 0.35 9.10
CA TYR A 90 4.28 -0.11 10.30
C TYR A 90 4.98 -1.28 11.03
N PRO A 91 5.32 -2.41 10.36
CA PRO A 91 5.93 -3.54 11.05
C PRO A 91 7.43 -3.40 11.27
N LYS A 92 8.13 -2.72 10.36
CA LYS A 92 9.61 -2.74 10.34
C LYS A 92 10.27 -1.39 10.09
N GLY A 93 9.53 -0.33 9.78
CA GLY A 93 10.13 0.95 9.41
C GLY A 93 10.82 0.93 8.03
N ALA A 94 10.42 -0.02 7.16
CA ALA A 94 11.00 -0.13 5.82
C ALA A 94 10.44 0.89 4.82
N LEU A 95 11.25 1.16 3.80
CA LEU A 95 11.09 2.27 2.86
C LEU A 95 10.40 1.83 1.58
N SER A 96 9.56 2.70 1.04
CA SER A 96 9.06 2.57 -0.32
C SER A 96 8.40 3.86 -0.80
N GLY A 97 9.15 4.70 -1.49
CA GLY A 97 8.65 5.99 -1.97
C GLY A 97 7.54 5.82 -3.02
N GLY A 98 7.74 4.89 -3.96
CA GLY A 98 6.74 4.58 -5.00
C GLY A 98 5.41 4.08 -4.46
N GLU A 99 5.37 3.64 -3.21
CA GLU A 99 4.15 3.20 -2.51
C GLU A 99 3.77 4.14 -1.35
N ALA A 100 4.33 5.34 -1.31
CA ALA A 100 4.03 6.39 -0.34
C ALA A 100 3.26 7.55 -1.00
N LEU A 101 3.23 8.71 -0.36
CA LEU A 101 2.75 9.95 -1.00
C LEU A 101 3.44 10.21 -2.35
N SER A 102 4.74 9.93 -2.48
CA SER A 102 5.46 10.10 -3.76
C SER A 102 4.80 9.28 -4.88
N GLY A 103 4.32 8.06 -4.61
CA GLY A 103 3.57 7.25 -5.57
C GLY A 103 2.26 7.87 -6.08
N TYR A 104 1.59 8.71 -5.27
CA TYR A 104 0.47 9.54 -5.74
C TYR A 104 0.96 10.63 -6.67
N ILE A 105 1.98 11.37 -6.26
CA ILE A 105 2.56 12.48 -7.02
C ILE A 105 3.04 12.01 -8.41
N GLU A 106 3.66 10.82 -8.46
CA GLU A 106 4.06 10.16 -9.70
C GLU A 106 2.89 9.94 -10.66
N LYS A 107 1.72 9.52 -10.14
CA LYS A 107 0.52 9.22 -10.94
C LYS A 107 -0.42 10.41 -11.10
N THR A 108 -0.06 11.59 -10.62
CA THR A 108 -0.84 12.81 -10.77
C THR A 108 -0.04 13.80 -11.62
N ILE A 109 0.57 14.81 -11.01
CA ILE A 109 1.23 15.92 -11.71
C ILE A 109 2.41 15.45 -12.57
N VAL A 110 3.20 14.47 -12.10
CA VAL A 110 4.35 13.93 -12.85
C VAL A 110 3.88 13.22 -14.11
N SER A 111 2.88 12.34 -13.98
CA SER A 111 2.29 11.63 -15.12
C SER A 111 1.72 12.58 -16.17
N VAL A 112 1.03 13.64 -15.76
CA VAL A 112 0.47 14.62 -16.71
C VAL A 112 1.58 15.40 -17.43
N GLY A 113 2.59 15.88 -16.69
CA GLY A 113 3.75 16.56 -17.29
C GLY A 113 4.57 15.66 -18.21
N ALA A 114 4.71 14.37 -17.86
CA ALA A 114 5.35 13.37 -18.72
C ALA A 114 4.55 13.12 -19.99
N GLY A 115 3.21 13.00 -19.88
CA GLY A 115 2.33 12.85 -21.03
C GLY A 115 2.43 14.03 -22.00
N MET A 116 2.52 15.26 -21.50
CA MET A 116 2.69 16.47 -22.32
C MET A 116 4.02 16.53 -23.07
N ASN A 117 5.05 15.85 -22.57
CA ASN A 117 6.38 15.77 -23.18
C ASN A 117 6.61 14.47 -23.98
N ASP A 118 5.60 13.59 -24.06
CA ASP A 118 5.71 12.33 -24.79
C ASP A 118 5.80 12.54 -26.31
N PRO A 119 6.76 11.91 -27.01
CA PRO A 119 6.91 12.09 -28.46
C PRO A 119 5.72 11.60 -29.29
N THR A 120 4.95 10.63 -28.78
CA THR A 120 3.88 9.97 -29.55
C THR A 120 2.51 10.56 -29.24
N THR A 121 2.27 10.87 -27.98
CA THR A 121 0.96 11.28 -27.44
C THR A 121 0.95 12.73 -26.93
N GLY A 122 2.09 13.43 -26.95
CA GLY A 122 2.23 14.76 -26.36
C GLY A 122 1.27 15.80 -26.91
N GLU A 123 0.96 15.79 -28.21
CA GLU A 123 -0.04 16.69 -28.79
C GLU A 123 -1.42 16.46 -28.20
N TYR A 124 -1.84 15.20 -28.10
CA TYR A 124 -3.09 14.81 -27.47
C TYR A 124 -3.14 15.26 -26.01
N TRP A 125 -2.09 15.00 -25.22
CA TRP A 125 -2.01 15.44 -23.82
C TRP A 125 -2.06 16.96 -23.68
N ARG A 126 -1.35 17.71 -24.54
CA ARG A 126 -1.37 19.18 -24.55
C ARG A 126 -2.73 19.73 -24.96
N MET A 127 -3.48 19.05 -25.83
CA MET A 127 -4.84 19.44 -26.18
C MET A 127 -5.81 19.18 -25.01
N MET A 128 -5.77 17.98 -24.44
CA MET A 128 -6.79 17.51 -23.49
C MET A 128 -6.59 17.99 -22.06
N THR A 129 -5.36 18.24 -21.61
CA THR A 129 -5.08 18.57 -20.20
C THR A 129 -5.42 20.02 -19.88
N PRO A 130 -6.35 20.34 -18.97
CA PRO A 130 -6.62 21.72 -18.58
C PRO A 130 -5.48 22.37 -17.77
N PRO A 131 -5.38 23.72 -17.74
CA PRO A 131 -4.28 24.42 -17.05
C PRO A 131 -4.25 24.19 -15.52
N TRP A 132 -5.37 23.81 -14.91
CA TRP A 132 -5.41 23.45 -13.48
C TRP A 132 -4.94 22.03 -13.19
N MET A 133 -4.67 21.20 -14.19
CA MET A 133 -4.05 19.88 -14.00
C MET A 133 -2.54 19.91 -14.23
N PHE A 134 -2.06 20.81 -15.11
CA PHE A 134 -0.65 21.07 -15.38
C PHE A 134 -0.48 22.39 -16.15
N PRO A 135 0.67 23.10 -16.02
CA PRO A 135 0.93 24.31 -16.81
C PRO A 135 0.75 24.15 -18.32
N LYS A 136 0.34 25.23 -18.99
CA LYS A 136 0.27 25.30 -20.46
C LYS A 136 1.44 26.05 -21.08
N ASP A 137 2.19 26.81 -20.28
CA ASP A 137 3.36 27.55 -20.73
C ASP A 137 4.44 26.59 -21.29
N PRO A 138 4.89 26.77 -22.55
CA PRO A 138 5.89 25.91 -23.16
C PRO A 138 7.22 25.86 -22.40
N THR A 139 7.62 26.95 -21.74
CA THR A 139 8.84 27.02 -20.94
C THR A 139 8.74 26.11 -19.73
N MET A 140 7.60 26.11 -19.03
CA MET A 140 7.39 25.24 -17.87
C MET A 140 7.23 23.77 -18.26
N ILE A 141 6.61 23.48 -19.41
CA ILE A 141 6.53 22.12 -19.94
C ILE A 141 7.93 21.59 -20.27
N ALA A 142 8.78 22.40 -20.92
CA ALA A 142 10.16 22.04 -21.23
C ALA A 142 11.01 21.90 -19.96
N ALA A 143 10.91 22.85 -19.01
CA ALA A 143 11.63 22.80 -17.74
C ALA A 143 11.25 21.56 -16.90
N TRP A 144 10.00 21.09 -16.99
CA TRP A 144 9.61 19.83 -16.36
C TRP A 144 10.38 18.63 -16.92
N GLN A 145 10.64 18.63 -18.23
CA GLN A 145 11.34 17.54 -18.90
C GLN A 145 12.86 17.58 -18.65
N THR A 146 13.50 18.74 -18.79
CA THR A 146 14.96 18.85 -18.79
C THR A 146 15.55 19.59 -17.60
N GLY A 147 14.73 20.16 -16.73
CA GLY A 147 15.14 21.11 -15.70
C GLY A 147 15.25 22.54 -16.24
N LEU A 148 15.38 23.50 -15.32
CA LEU A 148 15.63 24.91 -15.61
C LEU A 148 17.02 25.10 -16.22
N THR A 149 17.16 26.08 -17.11
CA THR A 149 18.48 26.59 -17.52
C THR A 149 18.91 27.77 -16.65
N PRO A 150 20.23 28.06 -16.52
CA PRO A 150 20.69 29.22 -15.75
C PRO A 150 19.98 30.52 -16.14
N GLY A 151 19.43 31.23 -15.16
CA GLY A 151 18.66 32.47 -15.35
C GLY A 151 17.16 32.28 -15.60
N GLN A 152 16.68 31.04 -15.81
CA GLN A 152 15.25 30.74 -15.77
C GLN A 152 14.78 30.56 -14.33
N GLN A 153 13.50 30.88 -14.08
CA GLN A 153 12.87 30.69 -12.78
C GLN A 153 11.59 29.87 -12.95
N ILE A 154 11.20 29.15 -11.89
CA ILE A 154 9.88 28.52 -11.85
C ILE A 154 8.81 29.61 -11.86
N LEU A 155 7.92 29.55 -12.84
CA LEU A 155 6.71 30.37 -12.87
C LEU A 155 5.70 29.78 -11.88
N TRP A 156 5.86 30.06 -10.59
CA TRP A 156 5.01 29.51 -9.53
C TRP A 156 3.51 29.76 -9.75
N GLY A 157 3.15 30.89 -10.39
CA GLY A 157 1.77 31.18 -10.78
C GLY A 157 1.12 30.09 -11.64
N GLU A 158 1.89 29.43 -12.50
CA GLU A 158 1.42 28.33 -13.35
C GLU A 158 1.25 27.02 -12.58
N PHE A 159 2.07 26.78 -11.55
CA PHE A 159 2.05 25.55 -10.77
C PHE A 159 1.10 25.59 -9.56
N ILE A 160 0.72 26.77 -9.06
CA ILE A 160 -0.21 26.91 -7.93
C ILE A 160 -1.56 26.18 -8.21
N PRO A 161 -2.24 26.38 -9.35
CA PRO A 161 -3.51 25.68 -9.61
C PRO A 161 -3.35 24.15 -9.69
N PRO A 162 -2.37 23.58 -10.43
CA PRO A 162 -2.06 22.15 -10.39
C PRO A 162 -1.75 21.60 -9.00
N ILE A 163 -0.94 22.30 -8.20
CA ILE A 163 -0.60 21.89 -6.84
C ILE A 163 -1.88 21.85 -5.99
N ALA A 164 -2.72 22.89 -6.05
CA ALA A 164 -3.97 22.94 -5.29
C ALA A 164 -4.93 21.81 -5.71
N TYR A 165 -5.11 21.61 -7.02
CA TYR A 165 -5.99 20.58 -7.58
C TYR A 165 -5.56 19.17 -7.16
N TRP A 166 -4.29 18.82 -7.39
CA TRP A 166 -3.78 17.49 -7.07
C TRP A 166 -3.62 17.26 -5.56
N SER A 167 -3.37 18.32 -4.78
CA SER A 167 -3.40 18.23 -3.31
C SER A 167 -4.79 17.92 -2.81
N LEU A 168 -5.81 18.64 -3.28
CA LEU A 168 -7.21 18.38 -2.92
C LEU A 168 -7.60 16.95 -3.30
N TYR A 169 -7.27 16.51 -4.51
CA TYR A 169 -7.49 15.15 -4.95
C TYR A 169 -6.88 14.14 -3.97
N THR A 170 -5.57 14.22 -3.71
CA THR A 170 -4.86 13.24 -2.88
C THR A 170 -5.34 13.26 -1.42
N ILE A 171 -5.60 14.44 -0.85
CA ILE A 171 -6.16 14.60 0.50
C ILE A 171 -7.51 13.87 0.60
N LEU A 172 -8.40 14.07 -0.37
CA LEU A 172 -9.72 13.42 -0.36
C LEU A 172 -9.62 11.89 -0.43
N MET A 173 -8.65 11.33 -1.17
CA MET A 173 -8.46 9.88 -1.24
C MET A 173 -8.00 9.30 0.09
N TYR A 174 -7.06 9.96 0.74
CA TYR A 174 -6.65 9.59 2.09
C TYR A 174 -7.75 9.76 3.12
N TYR A 175 -8.54 10.82 3.01
CA TYR A 175 -9.65 11.07 3.92
C TYR A 175 -10.75 10.02 3.73
N LEU A 176 -10.99 9.55 2.51
CA LEU A 176 -11.89 8.43 2.27
C LEU A 176 -11.37 7.16 2.94
N ALA A 177 -10.07 6.86 2.82
CA ALA A 177 -9.47 5.70 3.49
C ALA A 177 -9.53 5.82 5.02
N LEU A 178 -9.32 7.01 5.59
CA LEU A 178 -9.47 7.27 7.02
C LEU A 178 -10.94 7.14 7.47
N PHE A 179 -11.90 7.65 6.70
CA PHE A 179 -13.32 7.46 6.99
C PHE A 179 -13.68 5.98 7.00
N LEU A 180 -13.24 5.21 6.01
CA LEU A 180 -13.52 3.79 5.96
C LEU A 180 -12.82 3.04 7.12
N GLY A 181 -11.56 3.36 7.41
CA GLY A 181 -10.80 2.79 8.51
C GLY A 181 -11.37 3.07 9.91
N PHE A 182 -11.64 4.34 10.22
CA PHE A 182 -12.10 4.77 11.55
C PHE A 182 -13.62 4.70 11.71
N GLY A 183 -14.36 4.99 10.63
CA GLY A 183 -15.82 5.04 10.63
C GLY A 183 -16.48 3.70 10.35
N LEU A 184 -15.99 2.92 9.39
CA LEU A 184 -16.68 1.70 8.93
C LEU A 184 -16.06 0.41 9.49
N TRP A 185 -14.75 0.24 9.38
CA TRP A 185 -14.06 -1.02 9.64
C TRP A 185 -13.56 -1.17 11.08
N GLY A 186 -12.90 -0.13 11.62
CA GLY A 186 -12.07 -0.19 12.82
C GLY A 186 -12.72 -0.89 14.00
N LYS A 187 -13.81 -0.34 14.56
CA LYS A 187 -14.53 -0.93 15.71
C LYS A 187 -14.97 -2.37 15.45
N ARG A 188 -15.52 -2.65 14.26
CA ARG A 188 -16.03 -3.99 13.92
C ARG A 188 -14.91 -5.01 13.82
N TRP A 189 -13.83 -4.68 13.12
CA TRP A 189 -12.73 -5.62 12.91
C TRP A 189 -11.82 -5.77 14.12
N VAL A 190 -11.63 -4.72 14.91
CA VAL A 190 -10.78 -4.75 16.09
C VAL A 190 -11.51 -5.35 17.30
N ASP A 191 -12.73 -4.90 17.59
CA ASP A 191 -13.41 -5.26 18.84
C ASP A 191 -14.34 -6.49 18.68
N VAL A 192 -15.03 -6.61 17.54
CA VAL A 192 -16.05 -7.65 17.29
C VAL A 192 -15.44 -8.88 16.62
N GLU A 193 -14.86 -8.72 15.42
CA GLU A 193 -14.30 -9.83 14.65
C GLU A 193 -12.89 -10.22 15.12
N ARG A 194 -12.20 -9.31 15.83
CA ARG A 194 -10.85 -9.51 16.38
C ARG A 194 -9.86 -10.05 15.33
N LEU A 195 -9.83 -9.40 14.17
CA LEU A 195 -8.81 -9.69 13.16
C LEU A 195 -7.41 -9.48 13.76
N ILE A 196 -6.41 -10.11 13.13
CA ILE A 196 -5.06 -10.24 13.70
C ILE A 196 -4.28 -8.93 13.59
N PHE A 197 -4.41 -8.23 12.46
CA PHE A 197 -3.61 -7.06 12.09
C PHE A 197 -2.10 -7.28 12.23
N PRO A 198 -1.50 -8.26 11.50
CA PRO A 198 -0.08 -8.60 11.68
C PRO A 198 0.85 -7.38 11.57
N LEU A 199 0.56 -6.47 10.64
CA LEU A 199 1.27 -5.19 10.46
C LEU A 199 1.39 -4.32 11.70
N SER A 200 0.32 -4.27 12.49
CA SER A 200 0.22 -3.37 13.65
C SER A 200 0.99 -3.94 14.84
N ILE A 201 1.23 -5.25 14.88
CA ILE A 201 1.77 -5.93 16.06
C ILE A 201 3.15 -5.43 16.46
N PRO A 202 4.15 -5.30 15.56
CA PRO A 202 5.46 -4.79 15.95
C PRO A 202 5.40 -3.36 16.53
N MET A 203 4.61 -2.48 15.92
CA MET A 203 4.42 -1.12 16.41
C MET A 203 3.73 -1.07 17.78
N ILE A 204 2.64 -1.84 17.95
CA ILE A 204 1.92 -1.94 19.24
C ILE A 204 2.86 -2.46 20.33
N TYR A 205 3.60 -3.53 20.03
CA TYR A 205 4.56 -4.11 20.95
C TYR A 205 5.63 -3.10 21.35
N MET A 206 6.16 -2.36 20.37
CA MET A 206 7.18 -1.35 20.62
C MET A 206 6.69 -0.22 21.51
N LEU A 207 5.55 0.36 21.17
CA LEU A 207 4.99 1.50 21.90
C LEU A 207 4.56 1.13 23.33
N LYS A 208 3.92 -0.04 23.53
CA LYS A 208 3.54 -0.51 24.86
C LYS A 208 4.75 -0.69 25.78
N ASN A 209 5.80 -1.36 25.28
CA ASN A 209 7.02 -1.57 26.06
C ASN A 209 7.81 -0.26 26.28
N ALA A 210 7.74 0.70 25.36
CA ALA A 210 8.39 2.01 25.52
C ALA A 210 7.66 2.90 26.54
N SER A 211 6.35 2.75 26.69
CA SER A 211 5.55 3.54 27.64
C SER A 211 5.54 3.02 29.07
N ASP A 212 5.90 1.75 29.29
CA ASP A 212 6.02 1.18 30.63
C ASP A 212 7.35 1.63 31.24
N ILE A 213 7.29 2.76 31.96
CA ILE A 213 8.45 3.38 32.60
C ILE A 213 8.53 2.92 34.05
N ASP A 214 9.68 2.42 34.44
CA ASP A 214 10.01 2.18 35.84
C ASP A 214 10.12 3.52 36.60
N PRO A 215 9.31 3.78 37.63
CA PRO A 215 9.36 5.03 38.38
C PRO A 215 10.67 5.21 39.16
N THR A 216 11.39 4.13 39.47
CA THR A 216 12.64 4.18 40.25
C THR A 216 13.85 4.44 39.36
N THR A 217 13.94 3.76 38.21
CA THR A 217 15.09 3.86 37.32
C THR A 217 14.87 4.82 36.15
N ASN A 218 13.64 5.28 35.93
CA ASN A 218 13.21 6.08 34.78
C ASN A 218 13.53 5.44 33.41
N LYS A 219 13.70 4.11 33.39
CA LYS A 219 13.96 3.31 32.18
C LYS A 219 12.67 2.68 31.68
N SER A 220 12.51 2.61 30.37
CA SER A 220 11.42 1.81 29.78
C SER A 220 11.64 0.30 29.99
N ARG A 221 10.54 -0.44 29.96
CA ARG A 221 10.50 -1.89 30.10
C ARG A 221 11.38 -2.63 29.09
N TRP A 222 11.66 -2.04 27.91
CA TRP A 222 12.56 -2.58 26.88
C TRP A 222 13.89 -3.14 27.38
N PHE A 223 14.43 -2.57 28.46
CA PHE A 223 15.74 -2.92 28.99
C PHE A 223 15.70 -3.89 30.19
N ARG A 224 14.51 -4.38 30.57
CA ARG A 224 14.33 -5.40 31.62
C ARG A 224 14.63 -6.81 31.08
N LEU A 225 15.90 -7.07 30.77
CA LEU A 225 16.38 -8.34 30.18
C LEU A 225 16.17 -9.57 31.09
N GLN A 226 15.72 -9.39 32.33
CA GLN A 226 15.32 -10.49 33.20
C GLN A 226 14.02 -11.15 32.72
N GLU A 227 13.11 -10.38 32.09
CA GLU A 227 11.85 -10.89 31.58
C GLU A 227 12.07 -11.83 30.37
N PRO A 228 11.55 -13.07 30.40
CA PRO A 228 11.75 -14.03 29.32
C PRO A 228 11.27 -13.54 27.94
N THR A 229 10.13 -12.85 27.90
CA THR A 229 9.55 -12.33 26.64
C THR A 229 10.43 -11.27 25.99
N LEU A 230 11.07 -10.41 26.78
CA LEU A 230 11.99 -9.39 26.27
C LEU A 230 13.32 -9.98 25.81
N ARG A 231 13.82 -11.02 26.49
CA ARG A 231 14.99 -11.78 25.99
C ARG A 231 14.70 -12.39 24.63
N VAL A 232 13.55 -13.06 24.50
CA VAL A 232 13.11 -13.63 23.22
C VAL A 232 12.99 -12.54 22.15
N PHE A 233 12.41 -11.39 22.49
CA PHE A 233 12.34 -10.24 21.59
C PHE A 233 13.73 -9.79 21.10
N TRP A 234 14.71 -9.59 21.99
CA TRP A 234 16.03 -9.11 21.59
C TRP A 234 16.81 -10.14 20.78
N VAL A 235 16.70 -11.43 21.11
CA VAL A 235 17.27 -12.50 20.28
C VAL A 235 16.64 -12.48 18.88
N ALA A 236 15.30 -12.40 18.81
CA ALA A 236 14.58 -12.27 17.55
C ALA A 236 14.94 -10.99 16.77
N PHE A 237 15.21 -9.87 17.47
CA PHE A 237 15.69 -8.62 16.88
C PHE A 237 17.03 -8.80 16.20
N PHE A 238 18.00 -9.44 16.85
CA PHE A 238 19.30 -9.70 16.23
C PHE A 238 19.20 -10.71 15.08
N ILE A 239 18.31 -11.70 15.14
CA ILE A 239 18.02 -12.59 14.01
C ILE A 239 17.49 -11.78 12.82
N GLY A 240 16.52 -10.90 13.04
CA GLY A 240 15.98 -10.00 12.01
C GLY A 240 17.06 -9.08 11.43
N LEU A 241 17.89 -8.49 12.29
CA LEU A 241 19.00 -7.63 11.89
C LEU A 241 19.98 -8.38 10.99
N ILE A 242 20.43 -9.58 11.39
CA ILE A 242 21.33 -10.41 10.59
C ILE A 242 20.66 -10.80 9.27
N ALA A 243 19.39 -11.19 9.29
CA ALA A 243 18.65 -11.53 8.08
C ALA A 243 18.55 -10.36 7.09
N SER A 244 18.47 -9.12 7.59
CA SER A 244 18.46 -7.91 6.76
C SER A 244 19.82 -7.52 6.19
N LEU A 245 20.93 -8.06 6.73
CA LEU A 245 22.26 -7.78 6.19
C LEU A 245 22.41 -8.30 4.76
N ILE A 246 21.80 -9.43 4.41
CA ILE A 246 21.84 -9.97 3.05
C ILE A 246 21.23 -8.99 2.04
N PRO A 247 19.96 -8.56 2.19
CA PRO A 247 19.38 -7.61 1.25
C PRO A 247 20.04 -6.23 1.32
N VAL A 248 20.43 -5.75 2.50
CA VAL A 248 21.07 -4.43 2.64
C VAL A 248 22.49 -4.41 2.05
N PHE A 249 23.33 -5.41 2.34
CA PHE A 249 24.66 -5.49 1.73
C PHE A 249 24.61 -5.91 0.28
N GLY A 250 23.63 -6.71 -0.16
CA GLY A 250 23.46 -7.00 -1.58
C GLY A 250 23.29 -5.74 -2.43
N GLU A 251 22.67 -4.71 -1.87
CA GLU A 251 22.49 -3.42 -2.54
C GLU A 251 23.74 -2.53 -2.49
N ILE A 252 24.58 -2.68 -1.46
CA ILE A 252 25.78 -1.85 -1.26
C ILE A 252 27.03 -2.49 -1.88
N VAL A 253 27.09 -3.82 -1.92
CA VAL A 253 28.25 -4.64 -2.29
C VAL A 253 27.88 -5.47 -3.53
N PRO A 254 28.34 -5.11 -4.75
CA PRO A 254 27.92 -5.76 -5.99
C PRO A 254 28.07 -7.29 -6.02
N PRO A 255 29.12 -7.91 -5.44
CA PRO A 255 29.20 -9.38 -5.33
C PRO A 255 28.07 -10.04 -4.54
N LEU A 256 27.44 -9.32 -3.60
CA LEU A 256 26.32 -9.80 -2.79
C LEU A 256 24.97 -9.48 -3.46
N ALA A 257 24.94 -8.67 -4.52
CA ALA A 257 23.74 -8.35 -5.29
C ALA A 257 23.13 -9.58 -6.00
N VAL A 258 23.90 -10.66 -6.11
CA VAL A 258 23.49 -11.94 -6.73
C VAL A 258 22.26 -12.56 -6.05
N PHE A 259 21.99 -12.20 -4.78
CA PHE A 259 20.80 -12.66 -4.07
C PHE A 259 19.52 -11.87 -4.40
N GLY A 260 19.60 -10.87 -5.29
CA GLY A 260 18.44 -10.24 -5.94
C GLY A 260 17.39 -9.69 -4.98
N ALA A 261 17.81 -9.06 -3.88
CA ALA A 261 16.89 -8.51 -2.91
C ALA A 261 16.19 -7.27 -3.48
N PHE A 262 14.91 -7.39 -3.81
CA PHE A 262 14.09 -6.26 -4.20
C PHE A 262 13.21 -5.84 -3.04
N ALA A 263 12.62 -4.65 -3.14
CA ALA A 263 11.37 -4.29 -2.49
C ALA A 263 11.20 -4.95 -1.11
N TRP A 264 11.73 -4.32 -0.05
CA TRP A 264 11.40 -4.66 1.34
C TRP A 264 12.06 -5.94 1.86
N GLY A 265 13.07 -6.46 1.17
CA GLY A 265 13.75 -7.71 1.55
C GLY A 265 13.15 -8.96 0.91
N GLU A 266 12.37 -8.77 -0.16
CA GLU A 266 11.86 -9.86 -1.00
C GLU A 266 13.02 -10.53 -1.73
N GLN A 267 13.15 -11.85 -1.56
CA GLN A 267 14.18 -12.64 -2.21
C GLN A 267 13.51 -13.64 -3.17
N PRO A 268 13.56 -13.40 -4.49
CA PRO A 268 13.06 -14.36 -5.46
C PRO A 268 13.91 -15.63 -5.43
N ILE A 269 13.28 -16.75 -5.11
CA ILE A 269 13.87 -18.09 -5.13
C ILE A 269 13.36 -18.80 -6.38
N LEU A 270 14.31 -19.20 -7.25
CA LEU A 270 14.05 -19.95 -8.47
C LEU A 270 14.36 -21.43 -8.26
N ILE A 271 13.47 -22.31 -8.70
CA ILE A 271 13.58 -23.77 -8.59
C ILE A 271 13.97 -24.31 -9.96
N PHE A 272 15.24 -24.16 -10.34
CA PHE A 272 15.73 -24.48 -11.70
C PHE A 272 15.50 -25.92 -12.16
N GLY A 273 15.38 -26.88 -11.24
CA GLY A 273 15.11 -28.28 -11.55
C GLY A 273 13.63 -28.61 -11.77
N LEU A 274 12.69 -27.71 -11.45
CA LEU A 274 11.25 -28.00 -11.59
C LEU A 274 10.80 -28.12 -13.07
N PRO A 275 11.24 -27.25 -14.00
CA PRO A 275 10.80 -27.34 -15.40
C PRO A 275 11.16 -28.65 -16.11
N SER A 276 12.22 -29.35 -15.67
CA SER A 276 12.62 -30.63 -16.29
C SER A 276 11.70 -31.79 -15.94
N ILE A 277 10.98 -31.70 -14.81
CA ILE A 277 10.02 -32.72 -14.35
C ILE A 277 8.57 -32.29 -14.54
N MET A 278 8.30 -30.99 -14.47
CA MET A 278 6.97 -30.39 -14.60
C MET A 278 7.04 -29.15 -15.49
N PRO A 279 7.15 -29.31 -16.83
CA PRO A 279 7.23 -28.18 -17.75
C PRO A 279 6.01 -27.26 -17.63
N GLY A 280 6.24 -25.96 -17.60
CA GLY A 280 5.22 -24.94 -17.40
C GLY A 280 4.79 -24.73 -15.95
N ALA A 281 5.21 -25.57 -14.99
CA ALA A 281 4.91 -25.34 -13.58
C ALA A 281 5.67 -24.13 -13.04
N MET A 282 4.99 -23.30 -12.26
CA MET A 282 5.58 -22.11 -11.64
C MET A 282 6.75 -22.49 -10.71
N ALA A 283 7.97 -22.19 -11.13
CA ALA A 283 9.22 -22.54 -10.48
C ALA A 283 9.81 -21.38 -9.68
N LYS A 284 8.95 -20.51 -9.14
CA LYS A 284 9.34 -19.28 -8.47
C LYS A 284 8.55 -19.07 -7.18
N GLY A 285 9.24 -18.59 -6.15
CA GLY A 285 8.64 -18.12 -4.90
C GLY A 285 9.40 -16.92 -4.36
N VAL A 286 8.71 -16.02 -3.66
CA VAL A 286 9.34 -14.90 -2.97
C VAL A 286 9.45 -15.25 -1.50
N PHE A 287 10.69 -15.27 -1.00
CA PHE A 287 10.98 -15.53 0.40
C PHE A 287 11.22 -14.21 1.13
N GLN A 288 10.65 -14.11 2.33
CA GLN A 288 10.83 -12.93 3.15
C GLN A 288 10.75 -13.26 4.64
N VAL A 289 11.85 -12.98 5.35
CA VAL A 289 12.03 -13.39 6.74
C VAL A 289 11.04 -12.70 7.68
N ASP A 290 10.80 -11.40 7.53
CA ASP A 290 9.85 -10.68 8.36
C ASP A 290 8.39 -11.04 8.04
N GLN A 291 8.06 -11.35 6.79
CA GLN A 291 6.75 -11.87 6.42
C GLN A 291 6.50 -13.22 7.09
N VAL A 292 7.48 -14.15 7.02
CA VAL A 292 7.40 -15.44 7.72
C VAL A 292 7.14 -15.24 9.21
N ALA A 293 7.88 -14.33 9.86
CA ALA A 293 7.71 -14.04 11.28
C ALA A 293 6.32 -13.49 11.63
N LEU A 294 5.80 -12.55 10.84
CA LEU A 294 4.44 -12.04 10.99
C LEU A 294 3.40 -13.13 10.72
N TRP A 295 3.68 -14.03 9.77
CA TRP A 295 2.78 -15.11 9.38
C TRP A 295 2.70 -16.25 10.40
N LEU A 296 3.65 -16.32 11.35
CA LEU A 296 3.50 -17.16 12.55
C LEU A 296 2.29 -16.75 13.40
N LEU A 297 1.77 -15.54 13.27
CA LEU A 297 0.57 -15.08 13.97
C LEU A 297 -0.71 -15.61 13.31
N LEU A 298 -0.65 -16.02 12.04
CA LEU A 298 -1.84 -16.36 11.25
C LEU A 298 -2.41 -17.73 11.60
N PRO A 299 -3.72 -17.94 11.53
CA PRO A 299 -4.30 -19.25 11.77
C PRO A 299 -3.92 -20.22 10.63
N ASN A 300 -3.83 -21.52 10.96
CA ASN A 300 -3.29 -22.52 10.04
C ASN A 300 -4.05 -22.60 8.72
N ASN A 301 -5.36 -22.36 8.74
CA ASN A 301 -6.19 -22.43 7.54
C ASN A 301 -5.82 -21.37 6.49
N LEU A 302 -5.36 -20.18 6.89
CA LEU A 302 -4.82 -19.18 5.97
C LEU A 302 -3.55 -19.71 5.29
N LEU A 303 -2.59 -20.18 6.10
CA LEU A 303 -1.31 -20.69 5.60
C LEU A 303 -1.50 -21.89 4.67
N ILE A 304 -2.36 -22.84 5.05
CA ILE A 304 -2.69 -24.01 4.24
C ILE A 304 -3.37 -23.60 2.94
N THR A 305 -4.30 -22.65 2.97
CA THR A 305 -4.97 -22.17 1.76
C THR A 305 -3.98 -21.53 0.78
N ALA A 306 -3.03 -20.74 1.27
CA ALA A 306 -1.99 -20.13 0.43
C ALA A 306 -1.11 -21.19 -0.27
N VAL A 307 -0.66 -22.21 0.47
CA VAL A 307 0.12 -23.32 -0.09
C VAL A 307 -0.71 -24.14 -1.08
N LEU A 308 -1.96 -24.44 -0.73
CA LEU A 308 -2.87 -25.22 -1.59
C LEU A 308 -3.16 -24.49 -2.90
N ALA A 309 -3.36 -23.17 -2.87
CA ALA A 309 -3.57 -22.39 -4.08
C ALA A 309 -2.38 -22.50 -5.04
N TYR A 310 -1.14 -22.51 -4.54
CA TYR A 310 0.05 -22.71 -5.37
C TYR A 310 0.13 -24.13 -5.93
N VAL A 311 -0.14 -25.15 -5.12
CA VAL A 311 -0.17 -26.54 -5.61
C VAL A 311 -1.18 -26.69 -6.75
N VAL A 312 -2.40 -26.13 -6.59
CA VAL A 312 -3.46 -26.27 -7.59
C VAL A 312 -3.17 -25.42 -8.84
N PHE A 313 -2.91 -24.12 -8.69
CA PHE A 313 -2.86 -23.19 -9.83
C PHE A 313 -1.44 -22.93 -10.35
N GLY A 314 -0.43 -23.03 -9.49
CA GLY A 314 0.97 -22.79 -9.85
C GLY A 314 1.64 -24.05 -10.39
N LEU A 315 1.37 -25.20 -9.79
CA LEU A 315 1.93 -26.48 -10.21
C LEU A 315 0.98 -27.22 -11.16
N LEU A 316 -0.15 -27.70 -10.65
CA LEU A 316 -0.99 -28.67 -11.37
C LEU A 316 -1.68 -28.07 -12.60
N TYR A 317 -2.35 -26.93 -12.47
CA TYR A 317 -3.07 -26.30 -13.59
C TYR A 317 -2.14 -26.00 -14.78
N GLN A 318 -0.99 -25.37 -14.53
CA GLN A 318 -0.07 -24.98 -15.60
C GLN A 318 0.57 -26.21 -16.24
N TRP A 319 1.10 -27.13 -15.42
CA TRP A 319 1.75 -28.34 -15.91
C TRP A 319 0.79 -29.21 -16.71
N ILE A 320 -0.40 -29.51 -16.16
CA ILE A 320 -1.43 -30.30 -16.85
C ILE A 320 -1.87 -29.59 -18.13
N GLY A 321 -2.04 -28.27 -18.08
CA GLY A 321 -2.45 -27.50 -19.25
C GLY A 321 -1.42 -27.55 -20.38
N VAL A 322 -0.14 -27.50 -20.06
CA VAL A 322 0.98 -27.62 -21.02
C VAL A 322 1.08 -29.03 -21.60
N ILE A 323 1.12 -30.07 -20.75
CA ILE A 323 1.28 -31.46 -21.25
C ILE A 323 0.06 -31.97 -22.03
N SER A 324 -1.13 -31.42 -21.75
CA SER A 324 -2.35 -31.74 -22.50
C SER A 324 -2.49 -30.94 -23.81
N GLY A 325 -1.64 -29.93 -24.03
CA GLY A 325 -1.69 -29.05 -25.20
C GLY A 325 -2.76 -27.95 -25.15
N SER A 326 -3.46 -27.78 -24.01
CA SER A 326 -4.44 -26.71 -23.80
C SER A 326 -3.83 -25.33 -23.55
N LEU A 327 -2.57 -25.30 -23.11
CA LEU A 327 -1.78 -24.09 -22.90
C LEU A 327 -0.51 -24.16 -23.75
N PRO A 328 -0.06 -23.04 -24.34
CA PRO A 328 1.21 -22.99 -25.03
C PRO A 328 2.38 -23.13 -24.04
N TYR A 329 3.50 -23.64 -24.51
CA TYR A 329 4.74 -23.67 -23.75
C TYR A 329 5.74 -22.67 -24.33
N ASN A 330 6.16 -21.73 -23.49
CA ASN A 330 7.21 -20.77 -23.81
C ASN A 330 8.40 -21.01 -22.87
N PRO A 331 9.59 -21.38 -23.37
CA PRO A 331 10.74 -21.63 -22.51
C PRO A 331 11.03 -20.46 -21.56
N GLY A 332 11.12 -20.75 -20.26
CA GLY A 332 11.40 -19.76 -19.21
C GLY A 332 10.16 -19.13 -18.58
N MET A 333 8.96 -19.45 -19.06
CA MET A 333 7.69 -18.99 -18.48
C MET A 333 7.54 -19.31 -16.98
N GLU A 334 8.21 -20.36 -16.50
CA GLU A 334 8.16 -20.82 -15.11
C GLU A 334 8.80 -19.84 -14.11
N PHE A 335 9.63 -18.92 -14.60
CA PHE A 335 10.38 -17.96 -13.80
C PHE A 335 9.83 -16.52 -13.90
N LEU A 336 8.79 -16.33 -14.71
CA LEU A 336 8.13 -15.05 -14.90
C LEU A 336 7.22 -14.69 -13.70
N TRP A 337 6.90 -13.41 -13.59
CA TRP A 337 5.97 -12.83 -12.62
C TRP A 337 4.52 -13.07 -13.03
N ASN A 338 3.60 -13.02 -12.05
CA ASN A 338 2.19 -13.34 -12.31
C ASN A 338 1.47 -12.38 -13.25
N TRP A 339 1.98 -11.17 -13.44
CA TRP A 339 1.42 -10.17 -14.36
C TRP A 339 2.06 -10.21 -15.76
N GLU A 340 3.08 -11.05 -15.96
CA GLU A 340 3.73 -11.22 -17.25
C GLU A 340 2.96 -12.23 -18.11
N ASP A 341 3.49 -12.49 -19.31
CA ASP A 341 2.91 -13.39 -20.29
C ASP A 341 3.06 -14.86 -19.85
N ILE A 342 2.18 -15.30 -18.94
CA ILE A 342 2.16 -16.64 -18.35
C ILE A 342 0.73 -17.19 -18.23
N PRO A 343 0.52 -18.49 -17.93
CA PRO A 343 -0.78 -19.13 -17.82
C PRO A 343 -1.76 -18.46 -16.86
N ALA A 344 -1.27 -17.68 -15.90
CA ALA A 344 -2.10 -16.86 -15.02
C ALA A 344 -3.01 -15.89 -15.78
N ASN A 345 -2.59 -15.45 -16.97
CA ASN A 345 -3.26 -14.43 -17.78
C ASN A 345 -3.84 -14.99 -19.09
N TRP A 346 -3.75 -16.31 -19.32
CA TRP A 346 -4.14 -16.96 -20.57
C TRP A 346 -5.49 -17.67 -20.49
N PHE A 347 -6.15 -17.80 -21.63
CA PHE A 347 -7.24 -18.75 -21.81
C PHE A 347 -6.73 -20.20 -21.65
N PRO A 348 -7.58 -21.16 -21.21
CA PRO A 348 -9.02 -21.03 -20.96
C PRO A 348 -9.40 -20.54 -19.56
N PHE A 349 -8.46 -20.51 -18.60
CA PHE A 349 -8.75 -20.09 -17.23
C PHE A 349 -7.65 -19.14 -16.71
N PRO A 350 -7.75 -17.83 -17.01
CA PRO A 350 -6.81 -16.82 -16.53
C PRO A 350 -7.06 -16.55 -15.04
N TYR A 351 -6.57 -17.44 -14.19
CA TYR A 351 -6.88 -17.47 -12.75
C TYR A 351 -6.52 -16.16 -12.03
N ARG A 352 -5.55 -15.40 -12.55
CA ARG A 352 -5.22 -14.08 -12.03
C ARG A 352 -6.35 -13.10 -12.26
N HIS A 353 -6.91 -13.04 -13.47
CA HIS A 353 -8.04 -12.17 -13.77
C HIS A 353 -9.29 -12.58 -12.98
N VAL A 354 -9.50 -13.88 -12.75
CA VAL A 354 -10.54 -14.38 -11.84
C VAL A 354 -10.32 -13.85 -10.41
N GLY A 355 -9.09 -13.91 -9.90
CA GLY A 355 -8.73 -13.39 -8.59
C GLY A 355 -8.94 -11.87 -8.45
N ILE A 356 -8.45 -11.11 -9.42
CA ILE A 356 -8.43 -9.65 -9.40
C ILE A 356 -9.81 -9.05 -9.66
N LEU A 357 -10.40 -9.41 -10.80
CA LEU A 357 -11.65 -8.81 -11.24
C LEU A 357 -12.80 -9.38 -10.42
N GLY A 358 -12.77 -10.68 -10.14
CA GLY A 358 -13.90 -11.34 -9.50
C GLY A 358 -13.76 -11.50 -7.99
N MET A 359 -12.72 -12.22 -7.54
CA MET A 359 -12.65 -12.63 -6.14
C MET A 359 -12.43 -11.45 -5.19
N MET A 360 -11.62 -10.46 -5.57
CA MET A 360 -11.45 -9.22 -4.79
C MET A 360 -12.76 -8.43 -4.70
N VAL A 361 -13.51 -8.30 -5.80
CA VAL A 361 -14.83 -7.65 -5.82
C VAL A 361 -15.82 -8.43 -4.94
N GLY A 362 -15.88 -9.75 -5.08
CA GLY A 362 -16.73 -10.62 -4.27
C GLY A 362 -16.42 -10.54 -2.77
N LEU A 363 -15.13 -10.55 -2.41
CA LEU A 363 -14.67 -10.38 -1.03
C LEU A 363 -15.09 -9.02 -0.47
N GLY A 364 -14.98 -7.97 -1.28
CA GLY A 364 -15.43 -6.62 -0.94
C GLY A 364 -16.93 -6.55 -0.68
N ILE A 365 -17.74 -7.10 -1.58
CA ILE A 365 -19.21 -7.15 -1.46
C ILE A 365 -19.62 -7.88 -0.18
N ILE A 366 -19.09 -9.09 0.05
CA ILE A 366 -19.42 -9.88 1.25
C ILE A 366 -19.00 -9.13 2.51
N THR A 367 -17.82 -8.51 2.52
CA THR A 367 -17.33 -7.70 3.64
C THR A 367 -18.26 -6.51 3.92
N LEU A 368 -18.77 -5.83 2.89
CA LEU A 368 -19.74 -4.75 3.07
C LEU A 368 -21.09 -5.26 3.60
N ILE A 369 -21.54 -6.45 3.17
CA ILE A 369 -22.78 -7.09 3.65
C ILE A 369 -22.67 -7.43 5.15
N THR A 370 -21.51 -7.91 5.63
CA THR A 370 -21.31 -8.15 7.07
C THR A 370 -21.28 -6.86 7.87
N LEU A 371 -20.92 -5.73 7.24
CA LEU A 371 -20.91 -4.40 7.82
C LEU A 371 -22.25 -3.63 7.70
N ARG A 372 -23.33 -4.24 7.17
CA ARG A 372 -24.64 -3.56 7.00
C ARG A 372 -25.17 -2.88 8.25
N SER A 373 -24.98 -3.48 9.43
CA SER A 373 -25.42 -2.88 10.70
C SER A 373 -24.66 -1.60 11.02
N ARG A 374 -23.40 -1.52 10.60
CA ARG A 374 -22.56 -0.34 10.80
C ARG A 374 -23.00 0.83 9.90
N PHE A 375 -23.40 0.56 8.66
CA PHE A 375 -24.00 1.61 7.82
C PHE A 375 -25.29 2.18 8.43
N VAL A 376 -26.14 1.32 9.00
CA VAL A 376 -27.35 1.76 9.72
C VAL A 376 -27.00 2.63 10.93
N GLU A 377 -25.97 2.26 11.68
CA GLU A 377 -25.45 3.02 12.83
C GLU A 377 -24.98 4.42 12.41
N LEU A 378 -24.13 4.51 11.38
CA LEU A 378 -23.66 5.79 10.82
C LEU A 378 -24.83 6.64 10.27
N GLY A 379 -25.78 6.03 9.57
CA GLY A 379 -26.96 6.72 9.06
C GLY A 379 -27.87 7.26 10.16
N ARG A 380 -28.03 6.53 11.27
CA ARG A 380 -28.74 7.01 12.47
C ARG A 380 -27.99 8.14 13.16
N ALA A 381 -26.66 8.13 13.12
CA ALA A 381 -25.84 9.18 13.71
C ALA A 381 -25.97 10.53 12.99
N LEU A 382 -26.15 10.51 11.68
CA LEU A 382 -26.48 11.72 10.90
C LEU A 382 -27.81 12.34 11.34
N ARG A 383 -28.75 11.54 11.86
CA ARG A 383 -30.07 11.97 12.37
C ARG A 383 -30.08 12.30 13.87
N GLY A 384 -28.91 12.36 14.52
CA GLY A 384 -28.77 12.84 15.90
C GLY A 384 -28.40 11.78 16.94
N ARG A 385 -28.38 10.48 16.62
CA ARG A 385 -27.94 9.42 17.56
C ARG A 385 -26.43 9.24 17.53
N SER A 386 -25.69 9.87 18.45
CA SER A 386 -24.23 9.70 18.51
C SER A 386 -23.81 8.75 19.62
N GLU A 387 -22.95 7.79 19.30
CA GLU A 387 -22.16 7.04 20.28
C GLU A 387 -20.73 7.60 20.34
N ASP A 388 -20.08 7.49 21.49
CA ASP A 388 -18.66 7.79 21.67
C ASP A 388 -17.85 6.48 21.51
N GLU A 389 -16.92 6.49 20.56
CA GLU A 389 -16.05 5.36 20.24
C GLU A 389 -14.62 5.71 20.62
N TYR A 390 -14.32 5.58 21.91
CA TYR A 390 -12.99 5.83 22.46
C TYR A 390 -12.52 7.28 22.21
N GLY A 391 -13.44 8.23 22.37
CA GLY A 391 -13.26 9.66 22.19
C GLY A 391 -13.70 10.21 20.83
N LEU A 392 -13.99 9.33 19.86
CA LEU A 392 -14.48 9.72 18.53
C LEU A 392 -16.00 9.58 18.47
N SER A 393 -16.70 10.69 18.23
CA SER A 393 -18.15 10.68 18.02
C SER A 393 -18.50 10.02 16.68
N THR A 394 -19.43 9.06 16.75
CA THR A 394 -20.01 8.39 15.55
C THR A 394 -20.68 9.40 14.62
N ARG A 395 -21.26 10.47 15.16
CA ARG A 395 -21.86 11.56 14.37
C ARG A 395 -20.78 12.35 13.62
N SER A 396 -19.68 12.70 14.28
CA SER A 396 -18.57 13.43 13.64
C SER A 396 -17.96 12.64 12.49
N ILE A 397 -17.67 11.35 12.70
CA ILE A 397 -17.07 10.52 11.64
C ILE A 397 -18.06 10.24 10.49
N ALA A 398 -19.36 10.12 10.77
CA ALA A 398 -20.38 9.98 9.74
C ALA A 398 -20.50 11.23 8.85
N TRP A 399 -20.51 12.44 9.45
CA TRP A 399 -20.51 13.69 8.69
C TRP A 399 -19.22 13.89 7.90
N PHE A 400 -18.06 13.59 8.50
CA PHE A 400 -16.79 13.62 7.80
C PHE A 400 -16.83 12.72 6.54
N GLY A 401 -17.27 11.47 6.68
CA GLY A 401 -17.40 10.55 5.55
C GLY A 401 -18.35 11.04 4.46
N LEU A 402 -19.53 11.55 4.84
CA LEU A 402 -20.50 12.09 3.89
C LEU A 402 -19.93 13.28 3.10
N ILE A 403 -19.28 14.22 3.79
CA ILE A 403 -18.66 15.40 3.18
C ILE A 403 -17.55 14.98 2.22
N VAL A 404 -16.68 14.04 2.63
CA VAL A 404 -15.59 13.53 1.78
C VAL A 404 -16.12 12.85 0.52
N VAL A 405 -17.15 12.00 0.64
CA VAL A 405 -17.77 11.34 -0.53
C VAL A 405 -18.38 12.36 -1.49
N ILE A 406 -19.12 13.35 -0.98
CA ILE A 406 -19.70 14.42 -1.80
C ILE A 406 -18.59 15.24 -2.47
N ALA A 407 -17.52 15.57 -1.75
CA ALA A 407 -16.39 16.32 -2.29
C ALA A 407 -15.66 15.55 -3.41
N ILE A 408 -15.50 14.23 -3.28
CA ILE A 408 -14.92 13.38 -4.34
C ILE A 408 -15.82 13.39 -5.58
N LEU A 409 -17.13 13.18 -5.40
CA LEU A 409 -18.09 13.19 -6.51
C LEU A 409 -18.10 14.55 -7.23
N ALA A 410 -18.09 15.64 -6.46
CA ALA A 410 -18.02 17.00 -6.99
C ALA A 410 -16.71 17.23 -7.74
N LEU A 411 -15.57 16.85 -7.18
CA LEU A 411 -14.26 16.97 -7.81
C LEU A 411 -14.21 16.20 -9.14
N PHE A 412 -14.65 14.94 -9.17
CA PHE A 412 -14.61 14.12 -10.38
C PHE A 412 -15.54 14.68 -11.47
N THR A 413 -16.76 15.05 -11.09
CA THR A 413 -17.76 15.59 -12.03
C THR A 413 -17.31 16.94 -12.58
N ALA A 414 -16.82 17.85 -11.72
CA ALA A 414 -16.28 19.15 -12.14
C ALA A 414 -15.03 19.01 -13.02
N SER A 415 -14.29 17.90 -12.89
CA SER A 415 -13.13 17.60 -13.73
C SER A 415 -13.50 16.98 -15.08
N GLY A 416 -14.79 16.74 -15.35
CA GLY A 416 -15.29 16.23 -16.63
C GLY A 416 -15.68 14.75 -16.63
N VAL A 417 -15.56 14.02 -15.50
CA VAL A 417 -16.05 12.64 -15.42
C VAL A 417 -17.58 12.65 -15.39
N PRO A 418 -18.29 11.90 -16.23
CA PRO A 418 -19.75 11.83 -16.14
C PRO A 418 -20.21 11.39 -14.76
N PHE A 419 -21.24 12.03 -14.20
CA PHE A 419 -21.63 11.82 -12.79
C PHE A 419 -21.90 10.34 -12.44
N ILE A 420 -22.58 9.59 -13.33
CA ILE A 420 -22.87 8.17 -13.09
C ILE A 420 -21.58 7.34 -13.06
N ILE A 421 -20.57 7.71 -13.87
CA ILE A 421 -19.25 7.07 -13.87
C ILE A 421 -18.50 7.42 -12.57
N ALA A 422 -18.51 8.68 -12.16
CA ALA A 422 -17.90 9.10 -10.90
C ALA A 422 -18.54 8.37 -9.70
N LEU A 423 -19.87 8.22 -9.70
CA LEU A 423 -20.60 7.44 -8.70
C LEU A 423 -20.18 5.96 -8.72
N ALA A 424 -20.08 5.35 -9.90
CA ALA A 424 -19.63 3.97 -10.04
C ALA A 424 -18.19 3.80 -9.50
N MET A 425 -17.27 4.71 -9.84
CA MET A 425 -15.91 4.71 -9.31
C MET A 425 -15.89 4.74 -7.78
N VAL A 426 -16.70 5.59 -7.14
CA VAL A 426 -16.81 5.65 -5.68
C VAL A 426 -17.41 4.36 -5.10
N VAL A 427 -18.45 3.80 -5.71
CA VAL A 427 -19.03 2.51 -5.27
C VAL A 427 -17.98 1.39 -5.34
N PHE A 428 -17.20 1.33 -6.43
CA PHE A 428 -16.11 0.36 -6.55
C PHE A 428 -14.98 0.64 -5.56
N ALA A 429 -14.71 1.90 -5.20
CA ALA A 429 -13.78 2.20 -4.10
C ALA A 429 -14.28 1.59 -2.78
N PHE A 430 -15.56 1.74 -2.41
CA PHE A 430 -16.10 1.11 -1.20
C PHE A 430 -15.95 -0.42 -1.21
N ILE A 431 -16.24 -1.06 -2.35
CA ILE A 431 -16.14 -2.52 -2.51
C ILE A 431 -14.68 -2.96 -2.44
N TYR A 432 -13.87 -2.45 -3.34
CA TYR A 432 -12.51 -2.93 -3.54
C TYR A 432 -11.58 -2.52 -2.40
N TRP A 433 -11.72 -1.30 -1.86
CA TRP A 433 -10.92 -0.87 -0.71
C TRP A 433 -11.28 -1.65 0.56
N SER A 434 -12.53 -2.10 0.70
CA SER A 434 -12.90 -3.02 1.79
C SER A 434 -12.22 -4.37 1.64
N ALA A 435 -12.11 -4.91 0.41
CA ALA A 435 -11.36 -6.13 0.16
C ALA A 435 -9.86 -5.94 0.46
N LEU A 436 -9.27 -4.84 -0.01
CA LEU A 436 -7.87 -4.46 0.28
C LEU A 436 -7.61 -4.42 1.79
N ALA A 437 -8.44 -3.66 2.52
CA ALA A 437 -8.29 -3.51 3.95
C ALA A 437 -8.50 -4.84 4.70
N ARG A 438 -9.43 -5.69 4.24
CA ARG A 438 -9.69 -7.00 4.84
C ARG A 438 -8.51 -7.95 4.68
N VAL A 439 -7.92 -8.04 3.49
CA VAL A 439 -6.73 -8.88 3.25
C VAL A 439 -5.57 -8.40 4.13
N THR A 440 -5.31 -7.10 4.13
CA THR A 440 -4.25 -6.49 4.94
C THR A 440 -4.44 -6.71 6.44
N ALA A 441 -5.67 -6.57 6.95
CA ALA A 441 -5.97 -6.80 8.37
C ALA A 441 -5.91 -8.29 8.77
N THR A 442 -6.10 -9.20 7.82
CA THR A 442 -6.20 -10.64 8.11
C THR A 442 -4.85 -11.34 8.02
N MET A 443 -4.11 -11.16 6.92
CA MET A 443 -2.86 -11.88 6.66
C MET A 443 -1.66 -10.99 6.43
N TRP A 444 -1.87 -9.76 5.97
CA TRP A 444 -0.82 -8.85 5.54
C TRP A 444 0.13 -9.46 4.49
N TRP A 445 0.00 -8.98 3.26
CA TRP A 445 1.07 -8.87 2.26
C TRP A 445 0.53 -8.06 1.06
N HIS A 446 1.28 -7.84 -0.04
CA HIS A 446 0.80 -7.16 -1.25
C HIS A 446 -0.61 -7.68 -1.63
N VAL A 447 -1.61 -6.81 -1.61
CA VAL A 447 -2.97 -7.06 -2.17
C VAL A 447 -3.01 -6.71 -3.69
N ASP A 448 -4.13 -6.60 -4.41
CA ASP A 448 -4.12 -6.40 -5.88
C ASP A 448 -4.66 -5.04 -6.35
N ASP A 449 -4.45 -4.67 -7.62
CA ASP A 449 -4.93 -3.46 -8.27
C ASP A 449 -6.35 -3.62 -8.79
N PHE A 450 -7.22 -2.65 -8.53
CA PHE A 450 -8.42 -2.54 -9.33
C PHE A 450 -8.09 -1.94 -10.70
N ALA A 451 -7.47 -0.75 -10.72
CA ALA A 451 -7.36 0.03 -11.95
C ALA A 451 -6.31 -0.49 -12.95
N ASN A 452 -5.16 -0.99 -12.48
CA ASN A 452 -4.07 -1.46 -13.34
C ASN A 452 -4.30 -2.86 -13.91
N ASN A 453 -5.18 -3.66 -13.31
CA ASN A 453 -5.31 -5.07 -13.66
C ASN A 453 -6.69 -5.36 -14.25
N GLY A 454 -7.19 -4.40 -15.02
CA GLY A 454 -8.38 -4.55 -15.83
C GLY A 454 -9.67 -4.05 -15.23
N GLY A 455 -9.70 -3.60 -13.97
CA GLY A 455 -10.95 -3.15 -13.32
C GLY A 455 -11.58 -1.92 -13.99
N VAL A 456 -10.76 -1.00 -14.52
CA VAL A 456 -11.27 0.14 -15.32
C VAL A 456 -11.82 -0.36 -16.65
N GLY A 457 -11.06 -1.16 -17.39
CA GLY A 457 -11.50 -1.76 -18.65
C GLY A 457 -12.69 -2.71 -18.55
N THR A 458 -12.88 -3.34 -17.39
CA THR A 458 -13.90 -4.37 -17.15
C THR A 458 -15.19 -3.78 -16.58
N TYR A 459 -15.09 -2.82 -15.66
CA TYR A 459 -16.25 -2.30 -14.93
C TYR A 459 -16.61 -0.86 -15.27
N ILE A 460 -15.62 -0.01 -15.52
CA ILE A 460 -15.84 1.44 -15.72
C ILE A 460 -16.07 1.75 -17.20
N PHE A 461 -15.21 1.23 -18.08
CA PHE A 461 -15.31 1.47 -19.51
C PHE A 461 -16.61 0.92 -20.11
N PRO A 462 -17.03 -0.34 -19.86
CA PRO A 462 -18.26 -0.87 -20.46
C PRO A 462 -19.52 -0.19 -19.95
N LEU A 463 -19.51 0.29 -18.69
CA LEU A 463 -20.60 1.08 -18.14
C LEU A 463 -20.77 2.40 -18.91
N GLY A 464 -19.68 3.09 -19.25
CA GLY A 464 -19.77 4.32 -20.03
C GLY A 464 -20.19 4.07 -21.48
N VAL A 465 -19.82 2.93 -22.07
CA VAL A 465 -20.33 2.49 -23.38
C VAL A 465 -21.84 2.25 -23.31
N ALA A 466 -22.31 1.48 -22.33
CA ALA A 466 -23.72 1.16 -22.15
C ALA A 466 -24.60 2.39 -21.91
N LEU A 467 -24.03 3.44 -21.30
CA LEU A 467 -24.69 4.71 -21.04
C LEU A 467 -24.50 5.74 -22.17
N GLY A 468 -23.76 5.40 -23.24
CA GLY A 468 -23.55 6.28 -24.40
C GLY A 468 -22.57 7.43 -24.19
N TYR A 469 -21.71 7.39 -23.17
CA TYR A 469 -20.71 8.43 -22.91
C TYR A 469 -19.50 8.35 -23.84
N TRP A 470 -19.18 7.17 -24.37
CA TRP A 470 -18.10 6.94 -25.34
C TRP A 470 -18.38 5.68 -26.18
N PRO A 471 -17.76 5.57 -27.38
CA PRO A 471 -17.97 4.41 -28.25
C PRO A 471 -17.42 3.11 -27.65
N ALA A 472 -17.96 1.98 -28.11
CA ALA A 472 -17.52 0.64 -27.70
C ALA A 472 -16.11 0.30 -28.20
N THR A 473 -15.69 0.90 -29.31
CA THR A 473 -14.35 0.76 -29.87
C THR A 473 -13.35 1.60 -29.09
N VAL A 474 -12.19 1.02 -28.79
CA VAL A 474 -11.10 1.78 -28.17
C VAL A 474 -10.73 2.95 -29.08
N PRO A 475 -10.76 4.19 -28.57
CA PRO A 475 -10.41 5.35 -29.36
C PRO A 475 -8.95 5.28 -29.83
N THR A 476 -8.65 5.77 -31.03
CA THR A 476 -7.27 5.95 -31.51
C THR A 476 -6.76 7.35 -31.17
N THR A 477 -5.44 7.59 -31.33
CA THR A 477 -4.85 8.94 -31.30
C THR A 477 -5.68 9.88 -32.20
N GLY A 478 -6.28 10.91 -31.61
CA GLY A 478 -7.12 11.89 -32.30
C GLY A 478 -8.57 12.03 -31.81
N THR A 479 -9.06 11.13 -30.95
CA THR A 479 -10.41 11.30 -30.37
C THR A 479 -10.45 12.38 -29.28
N THR A 480 -11.42 13.28 -29.36
CA THR A 480 -11.58 14.45 -28.47
C THR A 480 -12.54 14.19 -27.29
N ASN A 481 -12.77 12.92 -26.90
CA ASN A 481 -13.68 12.62 -25.79
C ASN A 481 -13.04 12.97 -24.44
N PHE A 482 -13.33 14.17 -23.96
CA PHE A 482 -12.81 14.69 -22.70
C PHE A 482 -13.30 13.91 -21.48
N GLY A 483 -14.53 13.38 -21.51
CA GLY A 483 -15.06 12.59 -20.39
C GLY A 483 -14.30 11.29 -20.17
N LEU A 484 -13.93 10.60 -21.26
CA LEU A 484 -13.10 9.41 -21.21
C LEU A 484 -11.66 9.74 -20.76
N PHE A 485 -11.08 10.83 -21.27
CA PHE A 485 -9.78 11.35 -20.80
C PHE A 485 -9.81 11.60 -19.29
N ALA A 486 -10.73 12.44 -18.80
CA ALA A 486 -10.87 12.76 -17.39
C ALA A 486 -11.06 11.50 -16.52
N THR A 487 -11.86 10.53 -17.00
CA THR A 487 -12.07 9.25 -16.31
C THR A 487 -10.75 8.48 -16.18
N GLY A 488 -9.99 8.31 -17.27
CA GLY A 488 -8.69 7.61 -17.25
C GLY A 488 -7.65 8.33 -16.39
N ILE A 489 -7.59 9.65 -16.45
CA ILE A 489 -6.68 10.47 -15.64
C ILE A 489 -6.93 10.28 -14.14
N LEU A 490 -8.19 10.29 -13.71
CA LEU A 490 -8.55 10.27 -12.29
C LEU A 490 -8.68 8.87 -11.71
N THR A 491 -9.06 7.86 -12.51
CA THR A 491 -9.26 6.50 -12.00
C THR A 491 -7.96 5.79 -11.63
N ILE A 492 -6.87 6.07 -12.36
CA ILE A 492 -5.57 5.42 -12.13
C ILE A 492 -5.06 5.75 -10.73
N PRO A 493 -4.82 7.02 -10.35
CA PRO A 493 -4.40 7.32 -8.98
C PRO A 493 -5.46 6.96 -7.92
N PHE A 494 -6.74 6.84 -8.29
CA PHE A 494 -7.84 6.54 -7.37
C PHE A 494 -8.02 5.06 -7.04
N ASN A 495 -7.47 4.13 -7.83
CA ASN A 495 -7.74 2.70 -7.65
C ASN A 495 -6.55 1.80 -8.05
N ASN A 496 -5.32 2.33 -8.05
CA ASN A 496 -4.08 1.62 -8.39
C ASN A 496 -3.29 1.14 -7.16
N THR A 497 -2.48 0.09 -7.30
CA THR A 497 -1.80 -0.58 -6.19
C THR A 497 -0.62 0.14 -5.61
N TRP A 498 -0.04 1.12 -6.29
CA TRP A 498 1.06 1.87 -5.68
C TRP A 498 0.57 3.20 -5.12
N THR A 499 -0.71 3.56 -5.34
CA THR A 499 -1.36 4.70 -4.66
C THR A 499 -2.19 4.27 -3.45
N LEU A 500 -2.78 3.08 -3.45
CA LEU A 500 -3.72 2.67 -2.38
C LEU A 500 -3.33 1.43 -1.60
N ARG A 501 -3.06 0.31 -2.28
CA ARG A 501 -2.89 -1.01 -1.65
C ARG A 501 -1.88 -1.00 -0.50
N VAL A 502 -0.78 -0.29 -0.69
CA VAL A 502 0.42 -0.33 0.16
C VAL A 502 0.79 1.05 0.68
N ASN A 503 -0.09 2.03 0.53
CA ASN A 503 0.16 3.39 0.97
C ASN A 503 0.08 3.55 2.49
N GLY A 504 0.90 4.42 3.06
CA GLY A 504 0.94 4.74 4.49
C GLY A 504 -0.38 5.14 5.14
N PHE A 505 -1.33 5.62 4.32
CA PHE A 505 -2.73 5.86 4.70
C PHE A 505 -3.74 5.28 3.71
N GLY A 506 -3.34 4.27 2.94
CA GLY A 506 -4.26 3.48 2.13
C GLY A 506 -5.25 2.67 2.99
N PRO A 507 -6.20 1.95 2.37
CA PRO A 507 -7.27 1.25 3.08
C PRO A 507 -6.79 0.35 4.23
N GLY A 508 -5.79 -0.50 3.96
CA GLY A 508 -5.22 -1.39 4.97
C GLY A 508 -4.40 -0.67 6.04
N ALA A 509 -3.72 0.42 5.69
CA ALA A 509 -2.90 1.18 6.63
C ALA A 509 -3.77 2.02 7.58
N ALA A 510 -4.83 2.66 7.08
CA ALA A 510 -5.76 3.45 7.87
C ALA A 510 -6.39 2.63 9.00
N VAL A 511 -6.86 1.41 8.72
CA VAL A 511 -7.42 0.52 9.75
C VAL A 511 -6.34 -0.07 10.66
N SER A 512 -5.13 -0.29 10.15
CA SER A 512 -3.98 -0.73 10.97
C SER A 512 -3.55 0.36 11.95
N TYR A 513 -3.64 1.62 11.56
CA TYR A 513 -3.39 2.78 12.43
C TYR A 513 -4.47 2.93 13.51
N TYR A 514 -5.74 2.73 13.15
CA TYR A 514 -6.83 2.61 14.14
C TYR A 514 -6.51 1.51 15.17
N LYS A 515 -6.09 0.32 14.73
CA LYS A 515 -5.71 -0.78 15.61
C LYS A 515 -4.55 -0.41 16.54
N ILE A 516 -3.52 0.26 16.02
CA ILE A 516 -2.39 0.75 16.84
C ILE A 516 -2.91 1.67 17.94
N ALA A 517 -3.64 2.73 17.57
CA ALA A 517 -4.18 3.69 18.53
C ALA A 517 -5.07 3.02 19.59
N ARG A 518 -5.94 2.11 19.16
CA ARG A 518 -6.86 1.38 20.05
C ARG A 518 -6.13 0.51 21.08
N GLU A 519 -5.09 -0.19 20.64
CA GLU A 519 -4.31 -1.10 21.48
C GLU A 519 -3.34 -0.38 22.40
N THR A 520 -2.79 0.76 22.01
CA THR A 520 -1.95 1.61 22.87
C THR A 520 -2.76 2.48 23.83
N GLY A 521 -4.10 2.35 23.84
CA GLY A 521 -4.98 3.16 24.68
C GLY A 521 -5.05 4.63 24.28
N THR A 522 -4.59 4.98 23.08
CA THR A 522 -4.67 6.35 22.55
C THR A 522 -6.11 6.70 22.22
N ASN A 523 -6.51 7.93 22.56
CA ASN A 523 -7.78 8.48 22.15
C ASN A 523 -7.92 8.46 20.61
N ILE A 524 -8.97 7.81 20.12
CA ILE A 524 -9.15 7.56 18.69
C ILE A 524 -9.42 8.86 17.92
N ARG A 525 -10.07 9.84 18.55
CA ARG A 525 -10.26 11.17 17.96
C ARG A 525 -8.94 11.91 17.81
N ASP A 526 -8.07 11.85 18.81
CA ASP A 526 -6.75 12.47 18.75
C ASP A 526 -5.90 11.85 17.62
N ALA A 527 -5.88 10.51 17.53
CA ALA A 527 -5.17 9.80 16.46
C ALA A 527 -5.72 10.14 15.06
N PHE A 528 -7.04 10.22 14.92
CA PHE A 528 -7.72 10.62 13.68
C PHE A 528 -7.36 12.05 13.28
N ILE A 529 -7.46 13.02 14.21
CA ILE A 529 -7.12 14.42 13.95
C ILE A 529 -5.65 14.56 13.57
N ALA A 530 -4.74 13.86 14.26
CA ALA A 530 -3.33 13.85 13.93
C ALA A 530 -3.10 13.39 12.48
N ALA A 531 -3.70 12.26 12.08
CA ALA A 531 -3.59 11.76 10.71
C ALA A 531 -4.16 12.75 9.68
N THR A 532 -5.36 13.30 9.91
CA THR A 532 -5.97 14.25 8.96
C THR A 532 -5.14 15.52 8.78
N THR A 533 -4.58 16.05 9.86
CA THR A 533 -3.76 17.28 9.84
C THR A 533 -2.43 17.03 9.14
N ILE A 534 -1.76 15.93 9.47
CA ILE A 534 -0.48 15.56 8.84
C ILE A 534 -0.65 15.28 7.35
N ILE A 535 -1.74 14.63 6.94
CA ILE A 535 -2.04 14.40 5.53
C ILE A 535 -2.25 15.74 4.80
N ALA A 536 -3.03 16.67 5.37
CA ALA A 536 -3.25 17.97 4.75
C ALA A 536 -1.95 18.76 4.54
N ILE A 537 -1.06 18.77 5.53
CA ILE A 537 0.24 19.45 5.44
C ILE A 537 1.17 18.70 4.48
N GLY A 538 1.38 17.41 4.71
CA GLY A 538 2.36 16.61 3.99
C GLY A 538 2.06 16.50 2.50
N VAL A 539 0.78 16.39 2.11
CA VAL A 539 0.39 16.34 0.69
C VAL A 539 0.76 17.63 -0.04
N VAL A 540 0.38 18.79 0.52
CA VAL A 540 0.66 20.10 -0.12
C VAL A 540 2.17 20.30 -0.26
N PHE A 541 2.93 20.08 0.80
CA PHE A 541 4.38 20.20 0.76
C PHE A 541 5.04 19.16 -0.16
N GLY A 542 4.50 17.95 -0.26
CA GLY A 542 4.99 16.93 -1.21
C GLY A 542 4.90 17.39 -2.66
N TYR A 543 3.77 17.99 -3.07
CA TYR A 543 3.64 18.55 -4.42
C TYR A 543 4.59 19.74 -4.64
N VAL A 544 4.72 20.64 -3.65
CA VAL A 544 5.66 21.77 -3.73
C VAL A 544 7.10 21.29 -3.87
N TRP A 545 7.54 20.34 -3.04
CA TRP A 545 8.87 19.75 -3.10
C TRP A 545 9.12 19.06 -4.43
N ARG A 546 8.14 18.32 -4.95
CA ARG A 546 8.28 17.66 -6.24
C ARG A 546 8.51 18.65 -7.37
N VAL A 547 7.70 19.70 -7.44
CA VAL A 547 7.83 20.74 -8.47
C VAL A 547 9.18 21.42 -8.36
N TRP A 548 9.60 21.76 -7.15
CA TRP A 548 10.89 22.40 -6.91
C TRP A 548 12.06 21.51 -7.33
N LEU A 549 12.11 20.26 -6.85
CA LEU A 549 13.21 19.32 -7.10
C LEU A 549 13.36 19.00 -8.59
N LEU A 550 12.26 18.67 -9.28
CA LEU A 550 12.34 18.32 -10.71
C LEU A 550 12.82 19.50 -11.56
N ASN A 551 12.31 20.71 -11.31
CA ASN A 551 12.72 21.88 -12.09
C ASN A 551 14.16 22.30 -11.79
N HIS A 552 14.62 22.26 -10.53
CA HIS A 552 15.98 22.71 -10.20
C HIS A 552 17.05 21.65 -10.44
N ALA A 553 16.70 20.37 -10.61
CA ALA A 553 17.70 19.30 -10.76
C ALA A 553 17.33 18.32 -11.88
N GLY A 554 17.41 18.83 -13.11
CA GLY A 554 17.51 18.03 -14.34
C GLY A 554 16.21 17.44 -14.91
N GLY A 555 15.04 17.76 -14.34
CA GLY A 555 13.74 17.36 -14.86
C GLY A 555 13.48 15.85 -14.82
N LEU A 556 12.47 15.42 -15.58
CA LEU A 556 12.17 13.99 -15.77
C LEU A 556 13.32 13.25 -16.47
N ALA A 557 14.06 13.91 -17.36
CA ALA A 557 15.12 13.27 -18.14
C ALA A 557 16.31 12.79 -17.30
N ASN A 558 16.56 13.42 -16.14
CA ASN A 558 17.73 13.13 -15.32
C ASN A 558 17.40 12.60 -13.91
N SER A 559 16.14 12.29 -13.64
CA SER A 559 15.66 11.76 -12.37
C SER A 559 15.01 10.38 -12.52
N ASN A 560 14.71 9.73 -11.41
CA ASN A 560 14.02 8.43 -11.36
C ASN A 560 12.48 8.57 -11.40
N ALA A 561 11.95 9.75 -11.73
CA ALA A 561 10.51 9.99 -11.82
C ALA A 561 9.85 9.03 -12.83
N TRP A 562 8.62 8.63 -12.56
CA TRP A 562 7.91 7.63 -13.35
C TRP A 562 7.21 8.25 -14.57
N ALA A 563 8.01 8.71 -15.52
CA ALA A 563 7.50 9.25 -16.79
C ALA A 563 6.59 8.25 -17.54
N TRP A 564 6.82 6.94 -17.39
CA TRP A 564 6.03 5.87 -18.01
C TRP A 564 4.57 5.81 -17.56
N THR A 565 4.21 6.42 -16.42
CA THR A 565 2.83 6.36 -15.89
C THR A 565 1.82 7.08 -16.77
N SER A 566 2.25 8.02 -17.63
CA SER A 566 1.40 8.62 -18.66
C SER A 566 0.91 7.58 -19.67
N GLY A 567 1.80 6.69 -20.11
CA GLY A 567 1.49 5.58 -21.01
C GLY A 567 0.48 4.60 -20.41
N MET A 568 0.56 4.36 -19.10
CA MET A 568 -0.44 3.55 -18.37
C MET A 568 -1.84 4.17 -18.43
N LYS A 569 -1.96 5.49 -18.22
CA LYS A 569 -3.25 6.20 -18.33
C LYS A 569 -3.78 6.17 -19.75
N TYR A 570 -2.89 6.40 -20.72
CA TYR A 570 -3.23 6.36 -22.14
C TYR A 570 -3.66 4.96 -22.60
N GLY A 571 -2.99 3.90 -22.13
CA GLY A 571 -3.31 2.51 -22.46
C GLY A 571 -4.61 1.97 -21.86
N ASN A 572 -5.21 2.66 -20.88
CA ASN A 572 -6.45 2.24 -20.21
C ASN A 572 -7.70 2.66 -21.01
N PHE A 573 -7.81 2.16 -22.25
CA PHE A 573 -8.92 2.42 -23.15
C PHE A 573 -9.08 3.89 -23.59
N ILE A 574 -8.09 4.74 -23.34
CA ILE A 574 -7.96 6.03 -24.04
C ILE A 574 -7.38 5.80 -25.45
N GLY A 575 -6.36 4.94 -25.54
CA GLY A 575 -5.64 4.61 -26.77
C GLY A 575 -5.24 3.13 -26.94
N GLY A 576 -5.65 2.23 -26.03
CA GLY A 576 -5.28 0.81 -26.10
C GLY A 576 -6.16 -0.13 -25.26
N THR A 577 -6.00 -1.44 -25.43
CA THR A 577 -6.71 -2.50 -24.69
C THR A 577 -5.85 -3.08 -23.56
N ALA A 578 -4.96 -2.28 -22.98
CA ALA A 578 -4.12 -2.79 -21.90
C ALA A 578 -5.02 -3.31 -20.75
N TYR A 579 -4.66 -4.47 -20.20
CA TYR A 579 -5.25 -5.03 -18.98
C TYR A 579 -6.58 -5.81 -19.13
N VAL A 580 -6.87 -6.36 -20.30
CA VAL A 580 -7.75 -7.54 -20.46
C VAL A 580 -6.91 -8.82 -20.52
N PRO A 581 -7.50 -10.03 -20.34
CA PRO A 581 -6.78 -11.28 -20.52
C PRO A 581 -5.97 -11.29 -21.81
N ILE A 582 -4.77 -11.87 -21.79
CA ILE A 582 -3.87 -11.84 -22.96
C ILE A 582 -4.55 -12.58 -24.11
N GLY A 583 -4.56 -11.95 -25.28
CA GLY A 583 -5.27 -12.42 -26.47
C GLY A 583 -6.73 -11.95 -26.57
N ALA A 584 -7.28 -11.26 -25.57
CA ALA A 584 -8.60 -10.64 -25.68
C ALA A 584 -8.53 -9.37 -26.54
N THR A 585 -9.48 -9.24 -27.47
CA THR A 585 -9.64 -8.07 -28.34
C THR A 585 -10.67 -7.07 -27.82
N ASP A 586 -11.41 -7.44 -26.77
CA ASP A 586 -12.47 -6.64 -26.14
C ASP A 586 -12.51 -6.88 -24.61
N TRP A 587 -13.45 -6.22 -23.94
CA TRP A 587 -13.61 -6.24 -22.47
C TRP A 587 -14.51 -7.37 -21.94
N ALA A 588 -15.22 -8.12 -22.80
CA ALA A 588 -16.20 -9.13 -22.36
C ALA A 588 -15.58 -10.30 -21.57
N PRO A 589 -14.37 -10.80 -21.91
CA PRO A 589 -13.68 -11.80 -21.08
C PRO A 589 -13.46 -11.32 -19.64
N GLY A 590 -13.14 -10.04 -19.44
CA GLY A 590 -12.95 -9.45 -18.11
C GLY A 590 -14.19 -9.58 -17.24
N LEU A 591 -15.38 -9.25 -17.77
CA LEU A 591 -16.65 -9.39 -17.05
C LEU A 591 -16.98 -10.85 -16.74
N THR A 592 -16.71 -11.75 -17.69
CA THR A 592 -16.99 -13.18 -17.55
C THR A 592 -16.17 -13.77 -16.39
N TYR A 593 -14.85 -13.57 -16.39
CA TYR A 593 -13.98 -14.06 -15.32
C TYR A 593 -14.18 -13.30 -14.01
N GLY A 594 -14.59 -12.04 -14.08
CA GLY A 594 -15.07 -11.28 -12.92
C GLY A 594 -16.26 -11.94 -12.24
N LEU A 595 -17.29 -12.33 -12.99
CA LEU A 595 -18.44 -13.04 -12.44
C LEU A 595 -18.06 -14.39 -11.84
N VAL A 596 -17.18 -15.14 -12.52
CA VAL A 596 -16.66 -16.42 -12.00
C VAL A 596 -15.98 -16.24 -10.63
N GLY A 597 -15.11 -15.25 -10.47
CA GLY A 597 -14.43 -15.01 -9.20
C GLY A 597 -15.37 -14.57 -8.07
N ILE A 598 -16.40 -13.76 -8.38
CA ILE A 598 -17.44 -13.39 -7.41
C ILE A 598 -18.18 -14.64 -6.91
N ILE A 599 -18.57 -15.53 -7.83
CA ILE A 599 -19.25 -16.79 -7.51
C ILE A 599 -18.35 -17.69 -6.65
N ILE A 600 -17.07 -17.83 -7.00
CA ILE A 600 -16.11 -18.64 -6.21
C ILE A 600 -16.07 -18.16 -4.76
N VAL A 601 -15.92 -16.85 -4.53
CA VAL A 601 -15.86 -16.31 -3.17
C VAL A 601 -17.17 -16.50 -2.42
N ALA A 602 -18.31 -16.29 -3.08
CA ALA A 602 -19.63 -16.54 -2.47
C ALA A 602 -19.81 -18.02 -2.06
N VAL A 603 -19.40 -18.96 -2.92
CA VAL A 603 -19.47 -20.40 -2.64
C VAL A 603 -18.53 -20.77 -1.49
N VAL A 604 -17.27 -20.35 -1.53
CA VAL A 604 -16.28 -20.63 -0.46
C VAL A 604 -16.76 -20.06 0.87
N TRP A 605 -17.31 -18.84 0.87
CA TRP A 605 -17.88 -18.23 2.06
C TRP A 605 -19.08 -19.02 2.61
N PHE A 606 -20.02 -19.42 1.74
CA PHE A 606 -21.17 -20.23 2.10
C PHE A 606 -20.76 -21.58 2.70
N LEU A 607 -19.86 -22.32 2.03
CA LEU A 607 -19.37 -23.61 2.51
C LEU A 607 -18.75 -23.47 3.91
N ARG A 608 -17.91 -22.45 4.12
CA ARG A 608 -17.28 -22.20 5.41
C ARG A 608 -18.29 -21.85 6.52
N SER A 609 -19.35 -21.11 6.18
CA SER A 609 -20.43 -20.80 7.14
C SER A 609 -21.29 -22.01 7.52
N ARG A 610 -21.34 -23.04 6.66
CA ARG A 610 -22.19 -24.22 6.86
C ARG A 610 -21.45 -25.43 7.43
N PHE A 611 -20.19 -25.61 7.03
CA PHE A 611 -19.39 -26.81 7.29
C PHE A 611 -18.14 -26.48 8.10
N ALA A 612 -18.11 -26.90 9.38
CA ALA A 612 -16.99 -26.63 10.28
C ALA A 612 -15.64 -27.24 9.84
N TRP A 613 -15.67 -28.32 9.05
CA TRP A 613 -14.47 -28.98 8.50
C TRP A 613 -13.89 -28.26 7.27
N PHE A 614 -14.66 -27.36 6.64
CA PHE A 614 -14.23 -26.67 5.43
C PHE A 614 -13.19 -25.61 5.77
N PHE A 615 -11.93 -25.90 5.45
CA PHE A 615 -10.78 -25.12 5.90
C PHE A 615 -10.34 -24.03 4.91
N ILE A 616 -10.79 -24.05 3.66
CA ILE A 616 -10.37 -23.03 2.67
C ILE A 616 -10.81 -21.65 3.16
N ASP A 617 -9.86 -20.71 3.20
CA ASP A 617 -10.14 -19.33 3.57
C ASP A 617 -10.34 -18.45 2.33
N PRO A 618 -11.49 -17.78 2.19
CA PRO A 618 -11.77 -16.96 1.02
C PRO A 618 -10.80 -15.78 0.91
N THR A 619 -10.36 -15.19 2.02
CA THR A 619 -9.39 -14.08 2.00
C THR A 619 -8.04 -14.54 1.46
N SER A 620 -7.59 -15.72 1.90
CA SER A 620 -6.29 -16.26 1.49
C SER A 620 -6.31 -16.74 0.06
N LEU A 621 -7.40 -17.40 -0.36
CA LEU A 621 -7.55 -17.86 -1.73
C LEU A 621 -7.59 -16.67 -2.70
N THR A 622 -8.38 -15.63 -2.37
CA THR A 622 -8.45 -14.39 -3.16
C THR A 622 -7.07 -13.76 -3.29
N MET A 623 -6.34 -13.63 -2.17
CA MET A 623 -5.01 -13.04 -2.20
C MET A 623 -4.04 -13.85 -3.07
N SER A 624 -4.02 -15.17 -2.91
CA SER A 624 -3.13 -16.05 -3.66
C SER A 624 -3.43 -16.05 -5.16
N MET A 625 -4.71 -16.04 -5.57
CA MET A 625 -5.10 -16.03 -6.98
C MET A 625 -4.95 -14.66 -7.63
N ALA A 626 -5.27 -13.57 -6.92
CA ALA A 626 -5.17 -12.22 -7.47
C ALA A 626 -3.70 -11.81 -7.65
N VAL A 627 -2.98 -11.63 -6.54
CA VAL A 627 -1.71 -10.91 -6.52
C VAL A 627 -0.58 -11.77 -7.01
N GLY A 628 -0.63 -13.05 -6.65
CA GLY A 628 0.32 -14.01 -7.14
C GLY A 628 0.69 -15.04 -6.12
N LEU A 629 0.55 -16.28 -6.56
CA LEU A 629 0.96 -17.49 -5.85
C LEU A 629 2.38 -17.35 -5.31
N ILE A 630 3.31 -16.83 -6.12
CA ILE A 630 4.73 -16.70 -5.79
C ILE A 630 5.00 -15.96 -4.47
N TRP A 631 4.17 -15.00 -4.07
CA TRP A 631 4.36 -14.22 -2.84
C TRP A 631 3.74 -14.84 -1.59
N THR A 632 2.85 -15.81 -1.78
CA THR A 632 2.05 -16.36 -0.67
C THR A 632 2.51 -17.75 -0.27
N TRP A 633 2.91 -18.58 -1.24
CA TRP A 633 3.14 -20.00 -0.97
C TRP A 633 4.39 -20.26 -0.14
N LEU A 634 5.53 -19.63 -0.47
CA LEU A 634 6.82 -19.98 0.12
C LEU A 634 6.90 -19.49 1.57
N SER A 635 6.61 -18.22 1.81
CA SER A 635 6.50 -17.66 3.17
C SER A 635 5.41 -18.38 3.99
N GLY A 636 4.28 -18.74 3.36
CA GLY A 636 3.21 -19.54 3.97
C GLY A 636 3.66 -20.92 4.43
N LEU A 637 4.36 -21.64 3.56
CA LEU A 637 4.88 -22.97 3.84
C LEU A 637 5.91 -22.94 4.96
N VAL A 638 6.87 -22.01 4.91
CA VAL A 638 7.92 -21.90 5.92
C VAL A 638 7.31 -21.52 7.27
N ALA A 639 6.39 -20.55 7.31
CA ALA A 639 5.69 -20.17 8.54
C ALA A 639 4.89 -21.36 9.13
N LEU A 640 4.24 -22.16 8.29
CA LEU A 640 3.49 -23.34 8.72
C LEU A 640 4.42 -24.40 9.34
N ILE A 641 5.56 -24.69 8.70
CA ILE A 641 6.56 -25.64 9.20
C ILE A 641 7.10 -25.18 10.56
N ILE A 642 7.56 -23.92 10.64
CA ILE A 642 8.10 -23.35 11.89
C ILE A 642 7.03 -23.41 13.00
N LYS A 643 5.79 -23.02 12.69
CA LYS A 643 4.68 -23.06 13.65
C LYS A 643 4.45 -24.48 14.18
N VAL A 644 4.38 -25.48 13.30
CA VAL A 644 4.17 -26.88 13.71
C VAL A 644 5.31 -27.37 14.60
N VAL A 645 6.56 -27.10 14.21
CA VAL A 645 7.75 -27.49 14.99
C VAL A 645 7.76 -26.81 16.35
N MET A 646 7.54 -25.50 16.42
CA MET A 646 7.50 -24.76 17.69
C MET A 646 6.39 -25.26 18.62
N ILE A 647 5.17 -25.44 18.11
CA ILE A 647 4.06 -25.95 18.93
C ILE A 647 4.38 -27.35 19.48
N ARG A 648 4.99 -28.23 18.68
CA ARG A 648 5.38 -29.59 19.09
C ARG A 648 6.51 -29.61 20.12
N THR A 649 7.45 -28.66 20.03
CA THR A 649 8.66 -28.62 20.87
C THR A 649 8.46 -27.90 22.20
N ILE A 650 7.80 -26.74 22.19
CA ILE A 650 7.63 -25.90 23.40
C ILE A 650 6.20 -25.88 23.95
N GLY A 651 5.24 -26.46 23.21
CA GLY A 651 3.83 -26.48 23.59
C GLY A 651 3.08 -25.18 23.22
N VAL A 652 1.77 -25.29 23.05
CA VAL A 652 0.89 -24.19 22.58
C VAL A 652 0.97 -22.96 23.49
N ARG A 653 0.91 -23.14 24.82
CA ARG A 653 0.92 -22.01 25.77
C ARG A 653 2.19 -21.17 25.67
N ARG A 654 3.35 -21.81 25.49
CA ARG A 654 4.63 -21.09 25.34
C ARG A 654 4.73 -20.44 23.96
N PHE A 655 4.25 -21.13 22.92
CA PHE A 655 4.18 -20.55 21.58
C PHE A 655 3.36 -19.24 21.59
N GLU A 656 2.16 -19.25 22.18
CA GLU A 656 1.31 -18.05 22.28
C GLU A 656 1.98 -16.91 23.06
N ALA A 657 2.74 -17.22 24.12
CA ALA A 657 3.47 -16.22 24.88
C ALA A 657 4.67 -15.61 24.13
N TYR A 658 5.29 -16.35 23.21
CA TYR A 658 6.54 -15.94 22.55
C TYR A 658 6.37 -15.50 21.10
N VAL A 659 5.30 -15.89 20.41
CA VAL A 659 5.13 -15.59 18.98
C VAL A 659 5.06 -14.08 18.69
N ILE A 660 4.42 -13.28 19.57
CA ILE A 660 4.36 -11.83 19.42
C ILE A 660 5.75 -11.19 19.60
N PRO A 661 6.50 -11.45 20.69
CA PRO A 661 7.89 -11.01 20.82
C PRO A 661 8.79 -11.41 19.65
N ILE A 662 8.63 -12.63 19.12
CA ILE A 662 9.41 -13.12 17.96
C ILE A 662 9.07 -12.32 16.71
N ALA A 663 7.79 -12.19 16.39
CA ALA A 663 7.32 -11.45 15.23
C ALA A 663 7.75 -9.97 15.29
N ALA A 664 7.53 -9.30 16.43
CA ALA A 664 7.94 -7.92 16.65
C ALA A 664 9.46 -7.75 16.60
N GLY A 665 10.22 -8.67 17.22
CA GLY A 665 11.67 -8.67 17.23
C GLY A 665 12.24 -8.77 15.81
N ILE A 666 11.88 -9.83 15.08
CA ILE A 666 12.38 -10.04 13.71
C ILE A 666 12.02 -8.86 12.81
N SER A 667 10.76 -8.38 12.82
CA SER A 667 10.36 -7.27 11.95
C SER A 667 11.12 -5.97 12.26
N LEU A 668 11.18 -5.54 13.53
CA LEU A 668 11.88 -4.31 13.90
C LEU A 668 13.40 -4.42 13.71
N GLY A 669 13.96 -5.60 13.99
CA GLY A 669 15.37 -5.89 13.75
C GLY A 669 15.72 -5.84 12.27
N PHE A 670 14.85 -6.38 11.42
CA PHE A 670 15.04 -6.40 9.98
C PHE A 670 15.10 -5.00 9.36
N GLY A 671 14.28 -4.06 9.84
CA GLY A 671 14.32 -2.70 9.31
C GLY A 671 15.36 -1.79 9.95
N ALA A 672 15.99 -2.16 11.06
CA ALA A 672 16.94 -1.29 11.77
C ALA A 672 18.14 -0.88 10.90
N PRO A 673 18.82 -1.77 10.14
CA PRO A 673 19.99 -1.38 9.33
C PRO A 673 19.71 -0.40 8.18
N ILE A 674 18.44 -0.15 7.85
CA ILE A 674 18.02 0.80 6.81
C ILE A 674 18.58 2.21 7.06
N ILE A 675 18.74 2.62 8.32
CA ILE A 675 19.31 3.94 8.63
C ILE A 675 20.75 4.08 8.11
N LEU A 676 21.55 3.01 8.21
CA LEU A 676 22.94 3.02 7.76
C LEU A 676 23.01 3.04 6.23
N ALA A 677 22.22 2.18 5.58
CA ALA A 677 22.12 2.15 4.13
C ALA A 677 21.62 3.48 3.56
N GLY A 678 20.61 4.06 4.21
CA GLY A 678 20.05 5.37 3.86
C GLY A 678 21.04 6.51 4.00
N LEU A 679 21.79 6.57 5.10
CA LEU A 679 22.85 7.56 5.29
C LEU A 679 23.92 7.46 4.20
N ILE A 680 24.40 6.24 3.92
CA ILE A 680 25.43 6.01 2.90
C ILE A 680 24.92 6.45 1.52
N GLU A 681 23.76 5.94 1.09
CA GLU A 681 23.20 6.25 -0.22
C GLU A 681 22.86 7.75 -0.36
N PHE A 682 22.32 8.36 0.70
CA PHE A 682 21.93 9.76 0.64
C PHE A 682 23.13 10.68 0.47
N PHE A 683 24.16 10.52 1.31
CA PHE A 683 25.33 11.40 1.28
C PHE A 683 26.35 11.05 0.19
N ALA A 684 26.45 9.78 -0.22
CA ALA A 684 27.41 9.35 -1.25
C ALA A 684 26.86 9.42 -2.68
N VAL A 685 25.53 9.35 -2.86
CA VAL A 685 24.91 9.27 -4.20
C VAL A 685 23.85 10.34 -4.42
N VAL A 686 22.80 10.36 -3.60
CA VAL A 686 21.62 11.22 -3.81
C VAL A 686 22.01 12.70 -3.81
N LEU A 687 22.69 13.15 -2.76
CA LEU A 687 23.07 14.55 -2.61
C LEU A 687 24.09 14.99 -3.68
N PRO A 688 25.17 14.23 -3.97
CA PRO A 688 26.05 14.55 -5.09
C PRO A 688 25.35 14.61 -6.45
N ARG A 689 24.45 13.66 -6.75
CA ARG A 689 23.72 13.62 -8.04
C ARG A 689 22.80 14.82 -8.19
N PHE A 690 22.07 15.18 -7.13
CA PHE A 690 21.27 16.40 -7.10
C PHE A 690 22.13 17.65 -7.29
N SER A 691 23.20 17.79 -6.51
CA SER A 691 24.09 18.97 -6.57
C SER A 691 24.76 19.15 -7.92
N ALA A 692 25.10 18.05 -8.61
CA ALA A 692 25.69 18.10 -9.96
C ALA A 692 24.73 18.63 -11.03
N GLN A 693 23.41 18.55 -10.79
CA GLN A 693 22.35 18.96 -11.71
C GLN A 693 21.65 20.24 -11.26
N PHE A 694 22.02 20.77 -10.09
CA PHE A 694 21.31 21.86 -9.44
C PHE A 694 21.49 23.18 -10.20
N VAL A 695 20.37 23.79 -10.56
CA VAL A 695 20.28 25.15 -11.09
C VAL A 695 19.56 26.00 -10.04
N PRO A 696 20.17 27.07 -9.54
CA PRO A 696 19.67 27.87 -8.42
C PRO A 696 18.45 28.73 -8.73
#